data_AF-A0A327YX93-F1
#
_entry.id   AF-A0A327YX93-F1
#
_cell.length_a   1.000
_cell.length_b   1.000
_cell.length_c   1.000
_cell.angle_alpha   90.00
_cell.angle_beta   90.00
_cell.angle_gamma   90.00
#
_symmetry.space_group_name_H-M   'P 1'
#
loop_
_entity.id
_entity.type
_entity.pdbx_description
1 polymer ?
#
loop_
_entity_poly.entity_id
_entity_poly.type
_entity_poly.pdbx_seq_one_letter_code
_entity_poly.pdbx_strand_id
1 'polypeptide(L)'
;MTSWATRALLAVLICSTAVAVTAGPASAAPMSSTPLITYNMQGSTSGGDSKWTTTVGAYARAAEIVALQEVGPTPPGTMVANYTFNAGAPGRSGYIQHNRWRFGQESYEVYFLQTDANGGTHTGGRTNVALVTQRPADQVTVVQNPNGRNALGVRYDNNWYFTFHGQAMGGVPNDSAAMAQQIATFVNLVPGRQWTMLGDFNVAPRSFFAPAGSYWYHPGTATQQSGGELDWALSSENLPGHPVMTVPGASSDHYAVAIGAMRAQAEPTPLRIMPLGDSITYGANTTIGAYRGPLWDELRQNGTTVDYVGSRRYGNIPDADNEGYPAWKIADIAGITDNALTTYKPNVVLLHIGTNDMNENADAAGAPGRLGSLIDQIFRTQPDVTLLVSTLVPAVDPAVEGRIFDFNNSLPGVVAQRQNAGRRVWLVDMDPVTTADLADLLHPNDNGYRKMADVFAEGLQSVGAAGWITPPSGEPGGNPAGGPVRGWSPQGVVAVGTATGGSYPGSLSTSVGDDVHFADINADGRADYLLTHTSGVIDQWINGGVAPDGTVAWTSHRAVTTGRSGPARWHFPDMNADGVAEMVRLDVDAMMQSIYRADGRLFSDHRGGYAVESDTQYLYADFDGDGHGDHVHVRSDGSVEVAINLAFGGVGPFEKPEIAASGVGASGDRIRFADLDGDRRADYLVLADDGSIRAWINGGRGSNGWAWYPAGTVASGVGVTSNQVRLADIDGDGKADYLAVNHFTGDTRMWRNASTGNGSFPWLPLGSITVGNSSRVVFADIDGDRRADYLQVNNDSSVQAWLNGGANPAGGDYFWIPQGTIAVGVGAAGSSVRFADLNGDRRADYIVVGENSSVRAWLNGGANPAGGDYYWTPQGTIAIGVGAAGSSVRFADLDGDRRADFIVVGDDSSVRAWLNGGANPAGGDYYWIPQGTIAGGVGAAGGDVRFADLTGDGRADFVVVRSNSAVDLWANGGPKTGEWYWTPQGTVASGVLVAGHRIQFADINADARADYLEVDPTTGATQAWLNMG
;
A
#
# COMPACT_ATOMS: atom_id res chain seq x y z
N MET A 1 75.54 -41.35 -23.45
CA MET A 1 75.24 -40.19 -24.31
C MET A 1 74.08 -40.58 -25.22
N THR A 2 72.99 -39.77 -25.23
CA THR A 2 71.90 -39.61 -26.26
C THR A 2 71.07 -40.84 -26.71
N SER A 3 69.76 -40.86 -27.00
CA SER A 3 68.57 -39.97 -26.91
C SER A 3 67.31 -40.79 -27.36
N TRP A 4 66.16 -40.57 -26.73
CA TRP A 4 64.74 -40.74 -27.14
C TRP A 4 64.28 -41.56 -28.40
N ALA A 5 63.29 -42.44 -28.21
CA ALA A 5 61.94 -42.48 -28.84
C ALA A 5 61.42 -43.91 -29.20
N THR A 6 60.12 -44.13 -28.91
CA THR A 6 59.36 -45.40 -28.97
C THR A 6 58.26 -45.38 -30.06
N ARG A 7 57.78 -46.58 -30.48
CA ARG A 7 56.43 -47.02 -30.99
C ARG A 7 56.56 -47.87 -32.28
N ALA A 8 55.69 -48.80 -32.69
CA ALA A 8 54.62 -49.69 -32.14
C ALA A 8 53.98 -50.43 -33.36
N LEU A 9 53.41 -51.65 -33.23
CA LEU A 9 52.25 -52.15 -34.02
C LEU A 9 51.72 -53.53 -33.54
N LEU A 10 50.38 -53.66 -33.42
CA LEU A 10 49.59 -54.83 -32.94
C LEU A 10 48.26 -54.96 -33.75
N ALA A 11 47.60 -56.13 -33.67
CA ALA A 11 46.43 -56.65 -34.43
C ALA A 11 45.11 -55.83 -34.44
N VAL A 12 44.23 -56.05 -35.45
CA VAL A 12 42.95 -55.34 -35.63
C VAL A 12 41.73 -56.26 -35.53
N LEU A 13 40.87 -55.96 -34.55
CA LEU A 13 39.50 -56.41 -34.30
C LEU A 13 38.56 -55.30 -34.80
N ILE A 14 37.51 -55.57 -35.59
CA ILE A 14 36.59 -54.52 -36.05
C ILE A 14 35.55 -54.25 -34.94
N CYS A 15 35.78 -53.17 -34.20
CA CYS A 15 34.96 -52.66 -33.13
C CYS A 15 34.13 -51.46 -33.66
N SER A 16 32.81 -51.49 -33.47
CA SER A 16 31.91 -50.36 -33.76
C SER A 16 32.19 -49.24 -32.78
N THR A 17 32.78 -48.15 -33.24
CA THR A 17 33.13 -46.99 -32.41
C THR A 17 31.88 -46.17 -32.07
N ALA A 18 31.38 -46.32 -30.84
CA ALA A 18 30.55 -45.31 -30.21
C ALA A 18 31.44 -44.12 -29.81
N VAL A 19 31.13 -42.93 -30.34
CA VAL A 19 31.77 -41.68 -29.93
C VAL A 19 31.19 -41.29 -28.57
N ALA A 20 31.98 -41.49 -27.51
CA ALA A 20 31.65 -40.99 -26.18
C ALA A 20 32.20 -39.56 -26.04
N VAL A 21 31.29 -38.59 -25.88
CA VAL A 21 31.62 -37.27 -25.33
C VAL A 21 31.23 -37.30 -23.87
N THR A 22 32.19 -37.23 -22.96
CA THR A 22 31.96 -37.22 -21.52
C THR A 22 31.57 -35.82 -21.07
N ALA A 23 30.27 -35.60 -20.84
CA ALA A 23 29.79 -34.62 -19.85
C ALA A 23 29.78 -35.30 -18.47
N GLY A 24 30.09 -34.56 -17.40
CA GLY A 24 30.10 -35.11 -16.03
C GLY A 24 28.74 -35.69 -15.62
N PRO A 25 28.69 -36.78 -14.82
CA PRO A 25 27.44 -37.47 -14.54
C PRO A 25 26.64 -36.74 -13.45
N ALA A 26 25.44 -36.30 -13.79
CA ALA A 26 24.32 -36.44 -12.87
C ALA A 26 23.63 -37.76 -13.25
N SER A 27 23.58 -38.72 -12.34
CA SER A 27 23.07 -40.07 -12.60
C SER A 27 21.56 -40.05 -12.85
N ALA A 28 21.04 -40.84 -13.80
CA ALA A 28 19.61 -41.18 -13.72
C ALA A 28 19.52 -42.43 -12.87
N ALA A 29 18.83 -42.29 -11.76
CA ALA A 29 18.59 -43.39 -10.85
C ALA A 29 17.60 -44.40 -11.49
N PRO A 30 17.47 -45.63 -10.95
CA PRO A 30 16.49 -46.63 -11.42
C PRO A 30 15.06 -46.07 -11.55
N MET A 31 14.16 -46.81 -12.22
CA MET A 31 12.77 -46.39 -12.46
C MET A 31 12.05 -45.98 -11.17
N SER A 32 12.43 -46.60 -10.04
CA SER A 32 11.97 -46.23 -8.69
C SER A 32 12.11 -44.76 -8.31
N SER A 33 12.95 -44.01 -9.00
CA SER A 33 13.26 -42.59 -8.73
C SER A 33 13.32 -41.73 -9.99
N THR A 34 12.91 -42.28 -11.13
CA THR A 34 12.81 -41.57 -12.41
C THR A 34 11.33 -41.37 -12.72
N PRO A 35 10.77 -40.16 -12.60
CA PRO A 35 9.38 -39.92 -12.95
C PRO A 35 9.18 -40.02 -14.47
N LEU A 36 8.23 -40.84 -14.91
CA LEU A 36 7.96 -41.11 -16.32
C LEU A 36 6.53 -40.74 -16.69
N ILE A 37 6.33 -40.20 -17.90
CA ILE A 37 5.01 -40.05 -18.50
C ILE A 37 5.01 -40.73 -19.87
N THR A 38 3.94 -41.44 -20.21
CA THR A 38 3.65 -41.86 -21.58
C THR A 38 2.37 -41.22 -22.09
N TYR A 39 2.37 -40.78 -23.35
CA TYR A 39 1.22 -40.10 -23.94
C TYR A 39 1.13 -40.32 -25.45
N ASN A 40 0.00 -40.87 -25.90
CA ASN A 40 -0.40 -40.84 -27.30
C ASN A 40 -1.02 -39.47 -27.63
N MET A 41 -0.30 -38.70 -28.44
CA MET A 41 -0.62 -37.30 -28.74
C MET A 41 -1.73 -37.14 -29.78
N GLN A 42 -2.05 -38.19 -30.54
CA GLN A 42 -3.03 -38.17 -31.63
C GLN A 42 -2.75 -37.09 -32.70
N GLY A 43 -1.48 -36.87 -33.03
CA GLY A 43 -1.02 -35.79 -33.89
C GLY A 43 -0.59 -34.54 -33.11
N SER A 44 0.14 -33.64 -33.77
CA SER A 44 0.78 -32.50 -33.09
C SER A 44 -0.09 -31.26 -32.93
N THR A 45 -1.35 -31.28 -33.38
CA THR A 45 -2.23 -30.11 -33.37
C THR A 45 -3.59 -30.39 -32.74
N SER A 46 -4.16 -29.39 -32.07
CA SER A 46 -5.53 -29.38 -31.55
C SER A 46 -6.16 -28.02 -31.86
N GLY A 47 -7.22 -27.95 -32.66
CA GLY A 47 -7.92 -26.68 -32.92
C GLY A 47 -7.13 -25.61 -33.70
N GLY A 48 -5.85 -25.84 -34.02
CA GLY A 48 -4.92 -24.84 -34.57
C GLY A 48 -3.60 -24.81 -33.81
N ASP A 49 -3.64 -25.18 -32.53
CA ASP A 49 -2.53 -25.02 -31.58
C ASP A 49 -1.64 -26.26 -31.53
N SER A 50 -0.38 -26.08 -31.17
CA SER A 50 0.60 -27.15 -31.07
C SER A 50 0.49 -27.89 -29.73
N LYS A 51 0.19 -29.20 -29.76
CA LYS A 51 0.18 -30.04 -28.54
C LYS A 51 1.56 -30.14 -27.87
N TRP A 52 2.64 -29.81 -28.61
CA TRP A 52 3.97 -29.67 -28.02
C TRP A 52 3.99 -28.56 -26.97
N THR A 53 3.36 -27.41 -27.23
CA THR A 53 3.30 -26.30 -26.28
C THR A 53 2.17 -26.44 -25.27
N THR A 54 0.98 -26.85 -25.71
CA THR A 54 -0.22 -26.86 -24.85
C THR A 54 -0.32 -28.09 -23.93
N THR A 55 0.44 -29.16 -24.17
CA THR A 55 0.35 -30.38 -23.35
C THR A 55 1.73 -30.95 -23.00
N VAL A 56 2.58 -31.21 -23.99
CA VAL A 56 3.87 -31.91 -23.77
C VAL A 56 4.80 -31.10 -22.88
N GLY A 57 4.77 -29.76 -22.95
CA GLY A 57 5.60 -28.91 -22.11
C GLY A 57 5.34 -29.09 -20.60
N ALA A 58 4.08 -29.21 -20.21
CA ALA A 58 3.71 -29.49 -18.81
C ALA A 58 4.18 -30.88 -18.35
N TYR A 59 4.08 -31.89 -19.22
CA TYR A 59 4.59 -33.23 -18.95
C TYR A 59 6.11 -33.27 -18.86
N ALA A 60 6.80 -32.52 -19.73
CA ALA A 60 8.25 -32.42 -19.72
C ALA A 60 8.76 -31.82 -18.39
N ARG A 61 8.02 -30.88 -17.79
CA ARG A 61 8.29 -30.36 -16.43
C ARG A 61 8.07 -31.39 -15.33
N ALA A 62 6.96 -32.12 -15.41
CA ALA A 62 6.54 -33.06 -14.38
C ALA A 62 7.38 -34.35 -14.34
N ALA A 63 7.99 -34.74 -15.47
CA ALA A 63 8.73 -35.99 -15.63
C ALA A 63 10.22 -35.78 -15.96
N GLU A 64 11.05 -36.79 -15.66
CA GLU A 64 12.42 -36.85 -16.20
C GLU A 64 12.41 -37.27 -17.68
N ILE A 65 11.48 -38.17 -18.04
CA ILE A 65 11.33 -38.72 -19.40
C ILE A 65 9.85 -38.75 -19.78
N VAL A 66 9.52 -38.17 -20.92
CA VAL A 66 8.19 -38.26 -21.54
C VAL A 66 8.29 -39.09 -22.83
N ALA A 67 7.64 -40.25 -22.83
CA ALA A 67 7.53 -41.14 -23.98
C ALA A 67 6.27 -40.79 -24.79
N LEU A 68 6.48 -40.30 -26.01
CA LEU A 68 5.40 -39.81 -26.84
C LEU A 68 5.17 -40.71 -28.05
N GLN A 69 3.90 -40.94 -28.34
CA GLN A 69 3.42 -41.63 -29.54
C GLN A 69 2.53 -40.70 -30.35
N GLU A 70 2.47 -40.96 -31.65
CA GLU A 70 1.73 -40.17 -32.61
C GLU A 70 2.08 -38.68 -32.65
N VAL A 71 3.37 -38.36 -32.58
CA VAL A 71 3.85 -36.99 -32.32
C VAL A 71 3.76 -36.02 -33.50
N GLY A 72 3.09 -36.41 -34.58
CA GLY A 72 3.02 -35.63 -35.80
C GLY A 72 4.33 -35.60 -36.60
N PRO A 73 4.41 -34.73 -37.62
CA PRO A 73 5.47 -34.78 -38.63
C PRO A 73 6.79 -34.10 -38.23
N THR A 74 6.79 -33.21 -37.24
CA THR A 74 7.94 -32.36 -36.90
C THR A 74 8.18 -32.30 -35.39
N PRO A 75 9.41 -32.57 -34.92
CA PRO A 75 9.80 -32.28 -33.53
C PRO A 75 9.98 -30.77 -33.32
N PRO A 76 9.76 -30.26 -32.09
CA PRO A 76 10.02 -28.87 -31.75
C PRO A 76 11.51 -28.63 -31.47
N GLY A 77 11.89 -27.35 -31.43
CA GLY A 77 13.25 -26.93 -31.07
C GLY A 77 14.25 -26.93 -32.23
N THR A 78 15.50 -26.67 -31.88
CA THR A 78 16.61 -26.56 -32.84
C THR A 78 17.39 -27.86 -32.89
N MET A 79 17.64 -28.38 -34.10
CA MET A 79 18.43 -29.61 -34.28
C MET A 79 19.85 -29.46 -33.74
N VAL A 80 20.24 -30.39 -32.88
CA VAL A 80 21.57 -30.53 -32.27
C VAL A 80 22.39 -31.57 -33.04
N ALA A 81 21.81 -32.74 -33.33
CA ALA A 81 22.50 -33.84 -34.00
C ALA A 81 21.51 -34.80 -34.67
N ASN A 82 22.02 -35.62 -35.60
CA ASN A 82 21.33 -36.80 -36.12
C ASN A 82 22.12 -38.06 -35.78
N TYR A 83 21.45 -39.07 -35.23
CA TYR A 83 22.05 -40.38 -34.96
C TYR A 83 21.60 -41.38 -36.03
N THR A 84 22.47 -41.66 -36.99
CA THR A 84 22.17 -42.59 -38.10
C THR A 84 22.16 -44.05 -37.62
N PHE A 85 21.09 -44.77 -37.93
CA PHE A 85 20.99 -46.22 -37.66
C PHE A 85 20.70 -47.04 -38.93
N ASN A 86 20.20 -46.41 -40.00
CA ASN A 86 20.07 -47.02 -41.31
C ASN A 86 20.33 -45.98 -42.42
N ALA A 87 21.57 -45.85 -42.85
CA ALA A 87 21.99 -44.84 -43.83
C ALA A 87 21.33 -44.97 -45.22
N GLY A 88 20.71 -46.12 -45.53
CA GLY A 88 20.04 -46.38 -46.81
C GLY A 88 18.53 -46.15 -46.81
N ALA A 89 17.94 -45.72 -45.70
CA ALA A 89 16.49 -45.53 -45.60
C ALA A 89 16.02 -44.24 -46.30
N PRO A 90 14.84 -44.23 -46.93
CA PRO A 90 14.34 -43.06 -47.66
C PRO A 90 13.98 -41.88 -46.74
N GLY A 91 14.44 -40.68 -47.11
CA GLY A 91 14.12 -39.44 -46.39
C GLY A 91 14.78 -39.36 -45.01
N ARG A 92 14.00 -38.99 -43.99
CA ARG A 92 14.49 -38.82 -42.60
C ARG A 92 14.31 -40.07 -41.72
N SER A 93 13.87 -41.19 -42.29
CA SER A 93 13.55 -42.44 -41.57
C SER A 93 14.78 -43.27 -41.14
N GLY A 94 15.99 -42.89 -41.59
CA GLY A 94 17.24 -43.61 -41.31
C GLY A 94 18.04 -43.10 -40.11
N TYR A 95 17.55 -42.05 -39.44
CA TYR A 95 18.24 -41.42 -38.31
C TYR A 95 17.27 -40.95 -37.23
N ILE A 96 17.79 -40.83 -36.02
CA ILE A 96 17.12 -40.19 -34.89
C ILE A 96 17.49 -38.71 -34.92
N GLN A 97 16.49 -37.83 -34.93
CA GLN A 97 16.69 -36.38 -34.81
C GLN A 97 16.79 -36.02 -33.35
N HIS A 98 17.87 -35.37 -32.95
CA HIS A 98 18.05 -34.81 -31.62
C HIS A 98 17.94 -33.30 -31.71
N ASN A 99 16.88 -32.75 -31.11
CA ASN A 99 16.63 -31.32 -31.06
C ASN A 99 16.67 -30.85 -29.61
N ARG A 100 17.16 -29.63 -29.40
CA ARG A 100 17.03 -28.94 -28.13
C ARG A 100 15.85 -28.01 -28.21
N TRP A 101 14.83 -28.29 -27.41
CA TRP A 101 13.58 -27.55 -27.39
C TRP A 101 13.52 -26.67 -26.15
N ARG A 102 13.35 -25.36 -26.37
CA ARG A 102 13.07 -24.41 -25.29
C ARG A 102 11.57 -24.34 -25.06
N PHE A 103 11.17 -24.63 -23.83
CA PHE A 103 9.80 -24.45 -23.34
C PHE A 103 9.88 -23.55 -22.10
N GLY A 104 9.75 -22.23 -22.33
CA GLY A 104 10.15 -21.23 -21.36
C GLY A 104 11.65 -21.02 -21.22
N GLN A 105 12.09 -20.96 -19.96
CA GLN A 105 13.48 -20.94 -19.49
C GLN A 105 14.10 -22.34 -19.50
N GLU A 106 13.28 -23.39 -19.55
CA GLU A 106 13.78 -24.76 -19.52
C GLU A 106 14.13 -25.21 -20.93
N SER A 107 15.21 -25.98 -21.02
CA SER A 107 15.65 -26.61 -22.26
C SER A 107 15.55 -28.11 -22.10
N TYR A 108 14.81 -28.74 -23.00
CA TYR A 108 14.59 -30.17 -23.06
C TYR A 108 15.32 -30.74 -24.28
N GLU A 109 15.75 -31.99 -24.16
CA GLU A 109 16.27 -32.74 -25.30
C GLU A 109 15.15 -33.60 -25.90
N VAL A 110 14.92 -33.44 -27.19
CA VAL A 110 13.88 -34.16 -27.94
C VAL A 110 14.54 -35.10 -28.92
N TYR A 111 14.42 -36.39 -28.66
CA TYR A 111 14.82 -37.46 -29.58
C TYR A 111 13.59 -37.88 -30.37
N PHE A 112 13.63 -37.73 -31.69
CA PHE A 112 12.51 -37.98 -32.58
C PHE A 112 12.87 -39.03 -33.61
N LEU A 113 11.99 -40.03 -33.77
CA LEU A 113 12.12 -41.08 -34.75
C LEU A 113 10.90 -41.07 -35.68
N GLN A 114 11.16 -40.86 -36.97
CA GLN A 114 10.15 -41.07 -38.01
C GLN A 114 9.97 -42.58 -38.22
N THR A 115 8.74 -43.07 -38.03
CA THR A 115 8.40 -44.50 -38.12
C THR A 115 7.56 -44.83 -39.36
N ASP A 116 7.06 -43.84 -40.08
CA ASP A 116 6.32 -44.00 -41.33
C ASP A 116 7.24 -44.16 -42.57
N ALA A 117 6.69 -44.72 -43.65
CA ALA A 117 7.41 -44.94 -44.91
C ALA A 117 7.43 -43.71 -45.86
N ASN A 118 6.86 -42.57 -45.45
CA ASN A 118 6.54 -41.44 -46.35
C ASN A 118 7.68 -40.42 -46.54
N GLY A 119 8.94 -40.85 -46.37
CA GLY A 119 10.09 -40.25 -47.06
C GLY A 119 10.25 -38.73 -46.95
N GLY A 120 10.16 -38.16 -45.73
CA GLY A 120 10.65 -36.79 -45.46
C GLY A 120 9.86 -35.63 -46.06
N THR A 121 8.59 -35.82 -46.45
CA THR A 121 7.73 -34.77 -47.04
C THR A 121 6.95 -33.91 -46.03
N HIS A 122 7.06 -34.20 -44.72
CA HIS A 122 6.31 -33.53 -43.64
C HIS A 122 4.78 -33.53 -43.82
N THR A 123 4.22 -34.46 -44.63
CA THR A 123 2.77 -34.59 -44.83
C THR A 123 2.29 -35.95 -44.30
N GLY A 124 1.35 -35.96 -43.33
CA GLY A 124 0.64 -37.17 -42.89
C GLY A 124 1.38 -38.17 -41.98
N GLY A 125 2.19 -37.71 -41.03
CA GLY A 125 3.05 -38.53 -40.15
C GLY A 125 2.49 -38.86 -38.76
N ARG A 126 1.28 -39.44 -38.67
CA ARG A 126 0.61 -39.71 -37.38
C ARG A 126 1.30 -40.80 -36.55
N THR A 127 2.21 -41.64 -37.05
CA THR A 127 2.72 -42.79 -36.27
C THR A 127 4.08 -42.56 -35.61
N ASN A 128 4.68 -41.38 -35.79
CA ASN A 128 6.01 -41.07 -35.28
C ASN A 128 6.08 -41.11 -33.76
N VAL A 129 7.28 -41.33 -33.22
CA VAL A 129 7.52 -41.42 -31.77
C VAL A 129 8.64 -40.48 -31.35
N ALA A 130 8.57 -40.00 -30.11
CA ALA A 130 9.62 -39.18 -29.53
C ALA A 130 9.84 -39.49 -28.04
N LEU A 131 11.05 -39.19 -27.56
CA LEU A 131 11.39 -39.10 -26.15
C LEU A 131 11.80 -37.67 -25.84
N VAL A 132 11.14 -37.05 -24.88
CA VAL A 132 11.53 -35.74 -24.32
C VAL A 132 12.21 -35.99 -22.99
N THR A 133 13.41 -35.47 -22.80
CA THR A 133 14.19 -35.64 -21.58
C THR A 133 14.68 -34.30 -21.05
N GLN A 134 14.85 -34.21 -19.74
CA GLN A 134 15.34 -33.01 -19.06
C GLN A 134 16.81 -32.69 -19.37
N ARG A 135 17.55 -33.66 -19.91
CA ARG A 135 18.99 -33.57 -20.18
C ARG A 135 19.43 -34.59 -21.23
N PRO A 136 20.61 -34.41 -21.85
CA PRO A 136 21.14 -35.33 -22.84
C PRO A 136 21.30 -36.75 -22.29
N ALA A 137 20.90 -37.75 -23.09
CA ALA A 137 21.12 -39.15 -22.80
C ALA A 137 22.58 -39.58 -23.00
N ASP A 138 23.05 -40.58 -22.25
CA ASP A 138 24.38 -41.16 -22.44
C ASP A 138 24.48 -41.84 -23.81
N GLN A 139 23.40 -42.51 -24.21
CA GLN A 139 23.26 -43.20 -25.49
C GLN A 139 21.83 -43.12 -25.98
N VAL A 140 21.68 -43.10 -27.30
CA VAL A 140 20.39 -43.12 -27.99
C VAL A 140 20.44 -44.25 -29.02
N THR A 141 19.36 -45.01 -29.18
CA THR A 141 19.33 -46.15 -30.08
C THR A 141 17.94 -46.38 -30.69
N VAL A 142 17.90 -47.22 -31.72
CA VAL A 142 16.67 -47.78 -32.27
C VAL A 142 16.75 -49.30 -32.16
N VAL A 143 15.76 -49.92 -31.52
CA VAL A 143 15.59 -51.38 -31.56
C VAL A 143 14.68 -51.70 -32.73
N GLN A 144 15.22 -52.44 -33.70
CA GLN A 144 14.53 -52.78 -34.93
C GLN A 144 13.59 -53.98 -34.71
N ASN A 145 12.37 -53.87 -35.24
CA ASN A 145 11.46 -55.00 -35.34
C ASN A 145 11.34 -55.43 -36.81
N PRO A 146 11.88 -56.59 -37.20
CA PRO A 146 11.90 -57.02 -38.60
C PRO A 146 10.52 -57.08 -39.28
N ASN A 147 9.45 -57.28 -38.49
CA ASN A 147 8.08 -57.43 -39.00
C ASN A 147 7.11 -56.39 -38.40
N GLY A 148 7.60 -55.28 -37.88
CA GLY A 148 6.76 -54.29 -37.18
C GLY A 148 7.40 -52.91 -37.06
N ARG A 149 6.87 -52.08 -36.18
CA ARG A 149 7.39 -50.73 -35.90
C ARG A 149 8.66 -50.80 -35.07
N ASN A 150 9.52 -49.80 -35.18
CA ASN A 150 10.74 -49.70 -34.38
C ASN A 150 10.48 -48.99 -33.04
N ALA A 151 11.31 -49.28 -32.03
CA ALA A 151 11.29 -48.57 -30.75
C ALA A 151 12.47 -47.61 -30.66
N LEU A 152 12.22 -46.41 -30.15
CA LEU A 152 13.25 -45.40 -29.89
C LEU A 152 13.66 -45.49 -28.42
N GLY A 153 14.96 -45.54 -28.13
CA GLY A 153 15.49 -45.69 -26.78
C GLY A 153 16.54 -44.67 -26.39
N VAL A 154 16.53 -44.27 -25.13
CA VAL A 154 17.59 -43.49 -24.47
C VAL A 154 18.15 -44.26 -23.28
N ARG A 155 19.45 -44.11 -23.02
CA ARG A 155 20.13 -44.71 -21.87
C ARG A 155 20.64 -43.64 -20.92
N TYR A 156 20.44 -43.91 -19.64
CA TYR A 156 21.13 -43.23 -18.55
C TYR A 156 21.69 -44.28 -17.61
N ASP A 157 23.00 -44.25 -17.39
CA ASP A 157 23.71 -45.27 -16.61
C ASP A 157 23.35 -46.69 -17.08
N ASN A 158 22.89 -47.57 -16.19
CA ASN A 158 22.51 -48.94 -16.57
C ASN A 158 21.05 -49.08 -17.03
N ASN A 159 20.29 -47.99 -17.11
CA ASN A 159 18.86 -48.02 -17.34
C ASN A 159 18.53 -47.53 -18.76
N TRP A 160 17.82 -48.37 -19.52
CA TRP A 160 17.26 -48.02 -20.83
C TRP A 160 15.78 -47.68 -20.72
N TYR A 161 15.37 -46.60 -21.39
CA TYR A 161 13.97 -46.19 -21.51
C TYR A 161 13.60 -46.13 -22.99
N PHE A 162 12.51 -46.81 -23.36
CA PHE A 162 12.03 -46.89 -24.74
C PHE A 162 10.62 -46.34 -24.88
N THR A 163 10.36 -45.64 -25.99
CA THR A 163 9.00 -45.33 -26.47
C THR A 163 8.64 -46.26 -27.62
N PHE A 164 7.39 -46.73 -27.64
CA PHE A 164 6.87 -47.57 -28.70
C PHE A 164 5.40 -47.30 -28.96
N HIS A 165 4.96 -47.47 -30.21
CA HIS A 165 3.56 -47.38 -30.59
C HIS A 165 3.18 -48.65 -31.34
N GLY A 166 2.46 -49.56 -30.67
CA GLY A 166 2.05 -50.85 -31.22
C GLY A 166 1.09 -50.74 -32.40
N GLN A 167 1.08 -51.74 -33.27
CA GLN A 167 0.11 -51.81 -34.36
C GLN A 167 -1.30 -52.11 -33.85
N ALA A 168 -2.31 -51.41 -34.39
CA ALA A 168 -3.71 -51.65 -34.11
C ALA A 168 -4.14 -53.05 -34.58
N MET A 169 -5.07 -53.70 -33.86
CA MET A 169 -5.51 -55.08 -34.12
C MET A 169 -6.40 -55.26 -35.38
N GLY A 170 -6.39 -54.30 -36.31
CA GLY A 170 -7.24 -54.25 -37.50
C GLY A 170 -6.76 -55.11 -38.69
N GLY A 171 -6.25 -56.32 -38.45
CA GLY A 171 -5.91 -57.30 -39.52
C GLY A 171 -4.43 -57.72 -39.63
N VAL A 172 -3.54 -57.17 -38.80
CA VAL A 172 -2.14 -57.61 -38.64
C VAL A 172 -1.91 -57.94 -37.15
N PRO A 173 -1.13 -58.98 -36.80
CA PRO A 173 -0.83 -59.27 -35.39
C PRO A 173 -0.18 -58.08 -34.69
N ASN A 174 -0.66 -57.73 -33.50
CA ASN A 174 -0.05 -56.70 -32.66
C ASN A 174 1.44 -57.05 -32.40
N ASP A 175 2.32 -56.09 -32.63
CA ASP A 175 3.77 -56.29 -32.65
C ASP A 175 4.45 -55.93 -31.32
N SER A 176 3.69 -55.49 -30.32
CA SER A 176 4.20 -55.00 -29.05
C SER A 176 4.93 -56.09 -28.23
N ALA A 177 4.40 -57.31 -28.19
CA ALA A 177 5.05 -58.43 -27.49
C ALA A 177 6.38 -58.84 -28.16
N ALA A 178 6.40 -58.86 -29.51
CA ALA A 178 7.62 -59.14 -30.26
C ALA A 178 8.68 -58.05 -30.03
N MET A 179 8.27 -56.78 -29.99
CA MET A 179 9.16 -55.66 -29.69
C MET A 179 9.74 -55.76 -28.26
N ALA A 180 8.91 -56.05 -27.26
CA ALA A 180 9.40 -56.23 -25.88
C ALA A 180 10.46 -57.33 -25.80
N GLN A 181 10.30 -58.43 -26.54
CA GLN A 181 11.32 -59.48 -26.62
C GLN A 181 12.61 -59.01 -27.32
N GLN A 182 12.51 -58.19 -28.36
CA GLN A 182 13.69 -57.60 -29.02
C GLN A 182 14.43 -56.63 -28.08
N ILE A 183 13.70 -55.78 -27.35
CA ILE A 183 14.28 -54.88 -26.35
C ILE A 183 14.98 -55.67 -25.24
N ALA A 184 14.33 -56.68 -24.68
CA ALA A 184 14.93 -57.53 -23.66
C ALA A 184 16.21 -58.21 -24.19
N THR A 185 16.18 -58.74 -25.42
CA THR A 185 17.35 -59.36 -26.05
C THR A 185 18.47 -58.35 -26.24
N PHE A 186 18.17 -57.16 -26.76
CA PHE A 186 19.13 -56.08 -26.98
C PHE A 186 19.80 -55.62 -25.68
N VAL A 187 19.02 -55.35 -24.63
CA VAL A 187 19.55 -54.82 -23.37
C VAL A 187 20.33 -55.89 -22.60
N ASN A 188 19.86 -57.14 -22.60
CA ASN A 188 20.50 -58.25 -21.89
C ASN A 188 21.83 -58.71 -22.50
N LEU A 189 22.23 -58.18 -23.67
CA LEU A 189 23.59 -58.37 -24.20
C LEU A 189 24.67 -57.79 -23.27
N VAL A 190 24.30 -56.84 -22.40
CA VAL A 190 25.20 -56.25 -21.42
C VAL A 190 24.67 -56.54 -20.01
N PRO A 191 25.38 -57.33 -19.19
CA PRO A 191 24.95 -57.68 -17.84
C PRO A 191 24.71 -56.45 -16.96
N GLY A 192 23.72 -56.55 -16.05
CA GLY A 192 23.44 -55.51 -15.05
C GLY A 192 22.63 -54.31 -15.57
N ARG A 193 22.18 -54.34 -16.83
CA ARG A 193 21.28 -53.33 -17.37
C ARG A 193 19.82 -53.64 -17.13
N GLN A 194 19.02 -52.60 -16.93
CA GLN A 194 17.57 -52.65 -16.82
C GLN A 194 16.94 -51.96 -18.03
N TRP A 195 15.69 -52.30 -18.34
CA TRP A 195 14.93 -51.66 -19.40
C TRP A 195 13.49 -51.41 -18.99
N THR A 196 12.97 -50.27 -19.43
CA THR A 196 11.56 -49.90 -19.32
C THR A 196 11.06 -49.46 -20.69
N MET A 197 9.97 -50.07 -21.14
CA MET A 197 9.29 -49.77 -22.40
C MET A 197 7.95 -49.11 -22.08
N LEU A 198 7.72 -47.93 -22.63
CA LEU A 198 6.53 -47.11 -22.43
C LEU A 198 5.79 -46.90 -23.75
N GLY A 199 4.47 -46.85 -23.72
CA GLY A 199 3.70 -46.40 -24.87
C GLY A 199 2.26 -46.86 -24.94
N ASP A 200 1.61 -46.46 -26.04
CA ASP A 200 0.39 -47.07 -26.53
C ASP A 200 0.72 -48.43 -27.19
N PHE A 201 0.42 -49.51 -26.48
CA PHE A 201 0.68 -50.86 -26.97
C PHE A 201 -0.44 -51.41 -27.84
N ASN A 202 -1.59 -50.72 -27.96
CA ASN A 202 -2.79 -51.21 -28.64
C ASN A 202 -3.30 -52.58 -28.14
N VAL A 203 -2.91 -52.96 -26.91
CA VAL A 203 -3.33 -54.19 -26.24
C VAL A 203 -3.34 -53.99 -24.73
N ALA A 204 -4.35 -54.55 -24.06
CA ALA A 204 -4.46 -54.49 -22.61
C ALA A 204 -3.35 -55.32 -21.92
N PRO A 205 -2.87 -54.91 -20.72
CA PRO A 205 -1.83 -55.62 -19.98
C PRO A 205 -2.11 -57.13 -19.82
N ARG A 206 -3.38 -57.49 -19.56
CA ARG A 206 -3.82 -58.90 -19.38
C ARG A 206 -3.67 -59.78 -20.62
N SER A 207 -3.61 -59.19 -21.80
CA SER A 207 -3.48 -59.88 -23.10
C SER A 207 -2.07 -59.77 -23.67
N PHE A 208 -1.14 -59.16 -22.94
CA PHE A 208 0.24 -58.95 -23.37
C PHE A 208 1.16 -60.09 -22.93
N PHE A 209 1.82 -60.74 -23.89
CA PHE A 209 2.83 -61.75 -23.60
C PHE A 209 4.19 -61.09 -23.35
N ALA A 210 4.54 -60.89 -22.07
CA ALA A 210 5.79 -60.24 -21.68
C ALA A 210 6.98 -61.21 -21.64
N PRO A 211 8.21 -60.75 -21.93
CA PRO A 211 9.43 -61.51 -21.67
C PRO A 211 9.53 -61.95 -20.20
N ALA A 212 10.16 -63.09 -19.95
CA ALA A 212 10.34 -63.59 -18.58
C ALA A 212 11.10 -62.56 -17.71
N GLY A 213 10.60 -62.33 -16.50
CA GLY A 213 11.18 -61.35 -15.56
C GLY A 213 10.74 -59.90 -15.80
N SER A 214 9.67 -59.67 -16.56
CA SER A 214 9.07 -58.35 -16.76
C SER A 214 7.90 -58.10 -15.79
N TYR A 215 7.67 -56.82 -15.48
CA TYR A 215 6.64 -56.33 -14.57
C TYR A 215 5.83 -55.21 -15.23
N TRP A 216 4.52 -55.23 -15.07
CA TRP A 216 3.59 -54.26 -15.65
C TRP A 216 3.37 -53.08 -14.70
N TYR A 217 3.37 -51.88 -15.27
CA TYR A 217 3.06 -50.61 -14.60
C TYR A 217 1.93 -49.95 -15.36
N HIS A 218 0.71 -50.11 -14.86
CA HIS A 218 -0.52 -49.72 -15.54
C HIS A 218 -1.56 -49.21 -14.53
N PRO A 219 -2.44 -48.26 -14.91
CA PRO A 219 -3.33 -47.58 -13.98
C PRO A 219 -4.55 -48.41 -13.55
N GLY A 220 -4.83 -49.53 -14.21
CA GLY A 220 -6.00 -50.38 -13.95
C GLY A 220 -7.32 -49.77 -14.41
N THR A 221 -7.27 -48.66 -15.15
CA THR A 221 -8.41 -47.91 -15.68
C THR A 221 -8.23 -47.69 -17.18
N ALA A 222 -9.32 -47.34 -17.88
CA ALA A 222 -9.25 -47.05 -19.32
C ALA A 222 -8.34 -45.86 -19.58
N THR A 223 -7.39 -46.03 -20.51
CA THR A 223 -6.48 -44.98 -20.97
C THR A 223 -6.87 -44.45 -22.34
N GLN A 224 -7.78 -45.13 -23.05
CA GLN A 224 -8.43 -44.65 -24.27
C GLN A 224 -9.89 -44.30 -23.97
N GLN A 225 -10.40 -43.20 -24.51
CA GLN A 225 -11.77 -42.72 -24.29
C GLN A 225 -12.85 -43.73 -24.71
N SER A 226 -12.54 -44.64 -25.63
CA SER A 226 -13.42 -45.75 -26.05
C SER A 226 -13.49 -46.91 -25.03
N GLY A 227 -12.71 -46.86 -23.96
CA GLY A 227 -12.73 -47.82 -22.83
C GLY A 227 -11.56 -48.79 -22.73
N GLY A 228 -10.58 -48.74 -23.64
CA GLY A 228 -9.38 -49.61 -23.59
C GLY A 228 -8.30 -49.10 -22.62
N GLU A 229 -7.61 -49.99 -21.91
CA GLU A 229 -6.35 -49.69 -21.20
C GLU A 229 -5.19 -50.05 -22.14
N LEU A 230 -4.73 -49.09 -22.93
CA LEU A 230 -3.77 -49.31 -24.03
C LEU A 230 -2.40 -48.68 -23.74
N ASP A 231 -2.36 -47.68 -22.87
CA ASP A 231 -1.18 -46.88 -22.53
C ASP A 231 -0.66 -47.32 -21.16
N TRP A 232 0.58 -47.82 -21.10
CA TRP A 232 1.17 -48.30 -19.85
C TRP A 232 2.69 -48.48 -20.03
N ALA A 233 3.37 -49.08 -19.05
CA ALA A 233 4.77 -49.46 -19.18
C ALA A 233 5.08 -50.89 -18.75
N LEU A 234 6.09 -51.48 -19.40
CA LEU A 234 6.67 -52.78 -19.07
C LEU A 234 8.14 -52.57 -18.66
N SER A 235 8.55 -53.11 -17.52
CA SER A 235 9.95 -53.01 -17.07
C SER A 235 10.54 -54.35 -16.64
N SER A 236 11.85 -54.49 -16.75
CA SER A 236 12.60 -55.57 -16.08
C SER A 236 12.80 -55.34 -14.58
N GLU A 237 12.49 -54.13 -14.09
CA GLU A 237 12.58 -53.77 -12.67
C GLU A 237 11.28 -54.14 -11.93
N ASN A 238 11.40 -54.77 -10.75
CA ASN A 238 10.25 -55.13 -9.90
C ASN A 238 10.06 -54.09 -8.79
N LEU A 239 9.04 -53.24 -8.92
CA LEU A 239 8.69 -52.19 -7.96
C LEU A 239 7.25 -52.37 -7.49
N PRO A 240 7.01 -53.25 -6.49
CA PRO A 240 5.68 -53.47 -5.95
C PRO A 240 5.09 -52.16 -5.38
N GLY A 241 3.86 -51.83 -5.80
CA GLY A 241 3.15 -50.65 -5.31
C GLY A 241 3.68 -49.31 -5.85
N HIS A 242 4.52 -49.33 -6.89
CA HIS A 242 4.94 -48.10 -7.56
C HIS A 242 3.71 -47.38 -8.15
N PRO A 243 3.54 -46.06 -7.91
CA PRO A 243 2.34 -45.36 -8.31
C PRO A 243 2.23 -45.28 -9.84
N VAL A 244 1.05 -45.61 -10.36
CA VAL A 244 0.69 -45.45 -11.76
C VAL A 244 -0.69 -44.83 -11.82
N MET A 245 -0.83 -43.71 -12.53
CA MET A 245 -2.09 -42.98 -12.62
C MET A 245 -2.31 -42.40 -14.01
N THR A 246 -3.57 -42.32 -14.41
CA THR A 246 -3.98 -41.55 -15.58
C THR A 246 -3.89 -40.05 -15.28
N VAL A 247 -3.30 -39.30 -16.19
CA VAL A 247 -3.22 -37.84 -16.16
C VAL A 247 -4.24 -37.30 -17.18
N PRO A 248 -5.18 -36.43 -16.75
CA PRO A 248 -6.11 -35.77 -17.66
C PRO A 248 -5.36 -34.98 -18.74
N GLY A 249 -5.86 -35.02 -19.97
CA GLY A 249 -5.33 -34.26 -21.12
C GLY A 249 -6.48 -33.68 -21.94
N ALA A 250 -6.30 -32.49 -22.51
CA ALA A 250 -7.40 -31.67 -23.03
C ALA A 250 -7.86 -32.02 -24.47
N SER A 251 -7.11 -32.82 -25.24
CA SER A 251 -7.36 -32.92 -26.70
C SER A 251 -7.00 -34.25 -27.39
N SER A 252 -6.64 -35.31 -26.65
CA SER A 252 -6.38 -36.64 -27.21
C SER A 252 -7.47 -37.62 -26.82
N ASP A 253 -7.75 -38.60 -27.68
CA ASP A 253 -8.58 -39.76 -27.36
C ASP A 253 -7.90 -40.75 -26.40
N HIS A 254 -6.65 -40.46 -26.01
CA HIS A 254 -5.90 -41.16 -24.97
C HIS A 254 -5.56 -40.23 -23.79
N TYR A 255 -5.67 -40.77 -22.58
CA TYR A 255 -5.16 -40.15 -21.36
C TYR A 255 -3.67 -40.46 -21.22
N ALA A 256 -2.88 -39.47 -20.83
CA ALA A 256 -1.49 -39.70 -20.46
C ALA A 256 -1.40 -40.61 -19.22
N VAL A 257 -0.32 -41.37 -19.09
CA VAL A 257 -0.09 -42.23 -17.91
C VAL A 257 1.22 -41.84 -17.25
N ALA A 258 1.11 -41.40 -16.00
CA ALA A 258 2.21 -41.07 -15.12
C ALA A 258 2.64 -42.32 -14.33
N ILE A 259 3.93 -42.59 -14.30
CA ILE A 259 4.54 -43.73 -13.61
C ILE A 259 5.64 -43.21 -12.70
N GLY A 260 5.49 -43.48 -11.40
CA GLY A 260 6.32 -42.90 -10.34
C GLY A 260 5.78 -41.59 -9.79
N ALA A 261 6.40 -41.09 -8.73
CA ALA A 261 6.06 -39.80 -8.17
C ALA A 261 6.56 -38.70 -9.11
N MET A 262 5.65 -37.89 -9.67
CA MET A 262 6.03 -36.76 -10.52
C MET A 262 6.94 -35.81 -9.75
N ARG A 263 7.84 -35.12 -10.47
CA ARG A 263 8.68 -34.08 -9.87
C ARG A 263 7.77 -33.09 -9.14
N ALA A 264 8.13 -32.75 -7.90
CA ALA A 264 7.51 -31.61 -7.24
C ALA A 264 7.70 -30.41 -8.16
N GLN A 265 6.64 -30.00 -8.84
CA GLN A 265 6.61 -28.72 -9.51
C GLN A 265 6.90 -27.70 -8.41
N ALA A 266 7.77 -26.71 -8.66
CA ALA A 266 7.67 -25.50 -7.85
C ALA A 266 6.19 -25.09 -7.93
N GLU A 267 5.53 -24.93 -6.78
CA GLU A 267 4.16 -24.43 -6.74
C GLU A 267 4.07 -23.24 -7.70
N PRO A 268 3.09 -23.23 -8.65
CA PRO A 268 2.99 -22.14 -9.61
C PRO A 268 2.99 -20.83 -8.84
N THR A 269 3.89 -19.90 -9.23
CA THR A 269 3.98 -18.59 -8.57
C THR A 269 2.57 -17.99 -8.51
N PRO A 270 2.04 -17.64 -7.31
CA PRO A 270 0.73 -17.04 -7.20
C PRO A 270 0.61 -15.80 -8.09
N LEU A 271 -0.48 -15.71 -8.84
CA LEU A 271 -0.71 -14.62 -9.77
C LEU A 271 -1.67 -13.60 -9.15
N ARG A 272 -1.17 -12.38 -8.96
CA ARG A 272 -1.97 -11.20 -8.71
C ARG A 272 -2.04 -10.39 -10.00
N ILE A 273 -3.14 -10.59 -10.73
CA ILE A 273 -3.30 -10.11 -12.10
C ILE A 273 -4.14 -8.84 -12.09
N MET A 274 -3.68 -7.78 -12.73
CA MET A 274 -4.49 -6.61 -13.04
C MET A 274 -4.89 -6.62 -14.52
N PRO A 275 -6.17 -6.93 -14.84
CA PRO A 275 -6.73 -6.69 -16.17
C PRO A 275 -6.95 -5.19 -16.36
N LEU A 276 -6.13 -4.54 -17.18
CA LEU A 276 -6.11 -3.09 -17.41
C LEU A 276 -6.55 -2.78 -18.84
N GLY A 277 -7.56 -1.93 -19.03
CA GLY A 277 -8.03 -1.61 -20.39
C GLY A 277 -9.36 -0.91 -20.51
N ASP A 278 -10.01 -1.06 -21.66
CA ASP A 278 -11.28 -0.41 -21.98
C ASP A 278 -12.52 -1.30 -21.73
N SER A 279 -13.61 -1.09 -22.49
CA SER A 279 -14.86 -1.87 -22.41
C SER A 279 -14.66 -3.36 -22.67
N ILE A 280 -13.64 -3.74 -23.45
CA ILE A 280 -13.34 -5.15 -23.74
C ILE A 280 -12.78 -5.82 -22.48
N THR A 281 -11.88 -5.14 -21.76
CA THR A 281 -11.38 -5.62 -20.45
C THR A 281 -12.48 -5.63 -19.38
N TYR A 282 -13.34 -4.59 -19.37
CA TYR A 282 -14.49 -4.52 -18.46
C TYR A 282 -15.45 -5.70 -18.66
N GLY A 283 -15.70 -6.09 -19.91
CA GLY A 283 -16.58 -7.20 -20.30
C GLY A 283 -17.88 -6.74 -20.93
N ALA A 284 -17.82 -5.85 -21.92
CA ALA A 284 -19.00 -5.48 -22.70
C ALA A 284 -19.51 -6.66 -23.54
N ASN A 285 -20.84 -6.81 -23.62
CA ASN A 285 -21.56 -7.78 -24.46
C ASN A 285 -21.23 -9.27 -24.23
N THR A 286 -20.88 -9.65 -23.01
CA THR A 286 -20.53 -11.03 -22.64
C THR A 286 -21.35 -11.55 -21.47
N THR A 287 -21.51 -12.87 -21.42
CA THR A 287 -22.10 -13.58 -20.26
C THR A 287 -21.05 -14.30 -19.42
N ILE A 288 -19.80 -14.35 -19.87
CA ILE A 288 -18.71 -15.14 -19.27
C ILE A 288 -17.66 -14.29 -18.54
N GLY A 289 -17.96 -13.03 -18.24
CA GLY A 289 -17.05 -12.13 -17.52
C GLY A 289 -15.81 -11.74 -18.31
N ALA A 290 -15.97 -11.43 -19.60
CA ALA A 290 -14.89 -11.08 -20.54
C ALA A 290 -13.91 -12.25 -20.75
N TYR A 291 -12.69 -11.96 -21.21
CA TYR A 291 -11.61 -12.93 -21.27
C TYR A 291 -11.17 -13.41 -19.88
N ARG A 292 -11.51 -12.68 -18.81
CA ARG A 292 -11.12 -12.97 -17.42
C ARG A 292 -11.74 -14.27 -16.91
N GLY A 293 -12.99 -14.56 -17.26
CA GLY A 293 -13.66 -15.80 -16.84
C GLY A 293 -13.01 -17.07 -17.37
N PRO A 294 -12.88 -17.25 -18.70
CA PRO A 294 -12.22 -18.43 -19.24
C PRO A 294 -10.75 -18.54 -18.81
N LEU A 295 -10.04 -17.41 -18.69
CA LEU A 295 -8.66 -17.39 -18.21
C LEU A 295 -8.55 -17.87 -16.76
N TRP A 296 -9.48 -17.45 -15.89
CA TRP A 296 -9.56 -17.92 -14.50
C TRP A 296 -9.72 -19.44 -14.42
N ASP A 297 -10.64 -19.97 -15.23
CA ASP A 297 -10.91 -21.41 -15.27
C ASP A 297 -9.68 -22.19 -15.74
N GLU A 298 -8.97 -21.71 -16.76
CA GLU A 298 -7.74 -22.34 -17.26
C GLU A 298 -6.60 -22.31 -16.24
N LEU A 299 -6.33 -21.16 -15.64
CA LEU A 299 -5.24 -21.00 -14.66
C LEU A 299 -5.46 -21.87 -13.41
N ARG A 300 -6.71 -21.98 -12.94
CA ARG A 300 -7.04 -22.83 -11.78
C ARG A 300 -7.04 -24.31 -12.11
N GLN A 301 -7.44 -24.71 -13.31
CA GLN A 301 -7.28 -26.10 -13.77
C GLN A 301 -5.80 -26.51 -13.76
N ASN A 302 -4.88 -25.57 -13.99
CA ASN A 302 -3.44 -25.77 -13.92
C ASN A 302 -2.85 -25.62 -12.51
N GLY A 303 -3.68 -25.57 -11.46
CA GLY A 303 -3.24 -25.49 -10.05
C GLY A 303 -2.69 -24.13 -9.64
N THR A 304 -2.82 -23.09 -10.47
CA THR A 304 -2.31 -21.74 -10.15
C THR A 304 -3.28 -21.01 -9.22
N THR A 305 -2.75 -20.42 -8.15
CA THR A 305 -3.54 -19.49 -7.32
C THR A 305 -3.62 -18.15 -8.03
N VAL A 306 -4.85 -17.70 -8.32
CA VAL A 306 -5.14 -16.44 -9.02
C VAL A 306 -5.98 -15.53 -8.13
N ASP A 307 -5.59 -14.25 -8.13
CA ASP A 307 -6.21 -13.09 -7.49
C ASP A 307 -6.28 -11.97 -8.55
N TYR A 308 -7.47 -11.65 -9.04
CA TYR A 308 -7.66 -10.46 -9.89
C TYR A 308 -7.73 -9.22 -9.01
N VAL A 309 -7.13 -8.13 -9.48
CA VAL A 309 -7.13 -6.87 -8.74
C VAL A 309 -7.45 -5.68 -9.65
N GLY A 310 -8.07 -4.67 -9.06
CA GLY A 310 -8.44 -3.42 -9.71
C GLY A 310 -9.66 -2.80 -9.05
N SER A 311 -9.94 -1.53 -9.37
CA SER A 311 -11.01 -0.76 -8.72
C SER A 311 -12.43 -1.08 -9.20
N ARG A 312 -12.57 -1.80 -10.31
CA ARG A 312 -13.87 -2.15 -10.91
C ARG A 312 -14.21 -3.59 -10.61
N ARG A 313 -15.50 -3.87 -10.47
CA ARG A 313 -16.03 -5.22 -10.26
C ARG A 313 -17.23 -5.46 -11.17
N TYR A 314 -17.07 -6.33 -12.16
CA TYR A 314 -18.12 -6.63 -13.15
C TYR A 314 -17.91 -8.01 -13.81
N GLY A 315 -19.00 -8.68 -14.19
CA GLY A 315 -18.99 -10.00 -14.80
C GLY A 315 -19.37 -11.14 -13.84
N ASN A 316 -19.94 -12.22 -14.38
CA ASN A 316 -20.37 -13.39 -13.60
C ASN A 316 -19.22 -14.41 -13.45
N ILE A 317 -18.19 -14.02 -12.71
CA ILE A 317 -16.98 -14.83 -12.45
C ILE A 317 -16.64 -14.80 -10.96
N PRO A 318 -15.96 -15.83 -10.41
CA PRO A 318 -15.73 -15.92 -8.96
C PRO A 318 -14.97 -14.73 -8.38
N ASP A 319 -14.02 -14.20 -9.14
CA ASP A 319 -13.30 -12.97 -8.84
C ASP A 319 -13.47 -12.01 -10.00
N ALA A 320 -14.27 -10.97 -9.77
CA ALA A 320 -14.75 -10.06 -10.80
C ALA A 320 -13.94 -8.76 -10.87
N ASP A 321 -12.86 -8.66 -10.11
CA ASP A 321 -12.06 -7.45 -10.00
C ASP A 321 -11.30 -7.18 -11.32
N ASN A 322 -11.20 -5.91 -11.70
CA ASN A 322 -10.53 -5.44 -12.92
C ASN A 322 -10.29 -3.93 -12.88
N GLU A 323 -9.50 -3.44 -13.83
CA GLU A 323 -9.23 -2.03 -14.09
C GLU A 323 -9.64 -1.68 -15.54
N GLY A 324 -10.81 -2.18 -15.96
CA GLY A 324 -11.40 -1.97 -17.28
C GLY A 324 -12.43 -0.83 -17.29
N TYR A 325 -12.35 0.07 -18.26
CA TYR A 325 -13.19 1.27 -18.33
C TYR A 325 -13.85 1.47 -19.70
N PRO A 326 -15.18 1.33 -19.80
CA PRO A 326 -15.88 1.56 -21.06
C PRO A 326 -15.61 2.96 -21.66
N ALA A 327 -15.42 3.00 -22.98
CA ALA A 327 -15.13 4.21 -23.77
C ALA A 327 -13.76 4.89 -23.53
N TRP A 328 -12.90 4.36 -22.65
CA TRP A 328 -11.62 5.00 -22.34
C TRP A 328 -10.56 4.75 -23.41
N LYS A 329 -9.69 5.74 -23.60
CA LYS A 329 -8.54 5.75 -24.51
C LYS A 329 -7.25 5.51 -23.74
N ILE A 330 -6.14 5.37 -24.46
CA ILE A 330 -4.80 5.19 -23.88
C ILE A 330 -4.48 6.32 -22.89
N ALA A 331 -4.82 7.57 -23.22
CA ALA A 331 -4.53 8.73 -22.38
C ALA A 331 -5.31 8.70 -21.04
N ASP A 332 -6.56 8.23 -21.06
CA ASP A 332 -7.41 8.16 -19.87
C ASP A 332 -6.89 7.09 -18.89
N ILE A 333 -6.53 5.92 -19.42
CA ILE A 333 -5.92 4.84 -18.64
C ILE A 333 -4.57 5.26 -18.04
N ALA A 334 -3.75 6.00 -18.79
CA ALA A 334 -2.49 6.53 -18.28
C ALA A 334 -2.66 7.43 -17.05
N GLY A 335 -3.78 8.16 -16.98
CA GLY A 335 -4.11 9.03 -15.84
C GLY A 335 -4.31 8.29 -14.51
N ILE A 336 -4.69 7.01 -14.52
CA ILE A 336 -4.95 6.23 -13.30
C ILE A 336 -3.88 5.17 -12.99
N THR A 337 -2.99 4.90 -13.94
CA THR A 337 -2.11 3.72 -13.92
C THR A 337 -1.19 3.70 -12.69
N ASP A 338 -0.59 4.82 -12.31
CA ASP A 338 0.33 4.86 -11.16
C ASP A 338 -0.38 4.52 -9.84
N ASN A 339 -1.60 5.01 -9.65
CA ASN A 339 -2.39 4.75 -8.45
C ASN A 339 -2.88 3.30 -8.41
N ALA A 340 -3.38 2.78 -9.54
CA ALA A 340 -3.81 1.39 -9.62
C ALA A 340 -2.66 0.43 -9.27
N LEU A 341 -1.48 0.62 -9.85
CA LEU A 341 -0.31 -0.22 -9.61
C LEU A 341 0.22 -0.14 -8.18
N THR A 342 0.27 1.05 -7.58
CA THR A 342 0.73 1.20 -6.18
C THR A 342 -0.26 0.65 -5.16
N THR A 343 -1.56 0.75 -5.44
CA THR A 343 -2.65 0.26 -4.56
C THR A 343 -2.74 -1.26 -4.59
N TYR A 344 -2.89 -1.82 -5.79
CA TYR A 344 -3.23 -3.23 -5.98
C TYR A 344 -1.98 -4.12 -6.12
N LYS A 345 -0.81 -3.53 -6.38
CA LYS A 345 0.49 -4.19 -6.45
C LYS A 345 0.46 -5.51 -7.24
N PRO A 346 -0.05 -5.52 -8.49
CA PRO A 346 -0.02 -6.72 -9.32
C PRO A 346 1.43 -7.17 -9.57
N ASN A 347 1.65 -8.48 -9.69
CA ASN A 347 2.87 -9.01 -10.28
C ASN A 347 2.73 -9.26 -11.79
N VAL A 348 1.49 -9.24 -12.30
CA VAL A 348 1.15 -9.36 -13.72
C VAL A 348 0.13 -8.30 -14.12
N VAL A 349 0.36 -7.60 -15.22
CA VAL A 349 -0.62 -6.71 -15.85
C VAL A 349 -0.99 -7.27 -17.23
N LEU A 350 -2.29 -7.37 -17.51
CA LEU A 350 -2.82 -7.68 -18.84
C LEU A 350 -3.38 -6.39 -19.43
N LEU A 351 -2.73 -5.85 -20.47
CA LEU A 351 -3.06 -4.55 -21.05
C LEU A 351 -3.72 -4.71 -22.43
N HIS A 352 -5.01 -4.35 -22.51
CA HIS A 352 -5.78 -4.24 -23.76
C HIS A 352 -6.43 -2.87 -23.85
N ILE A 353 -5.79 -1.92 -24.55
CA ILE A 353 -6.24 -0.53 -24.66
C ILE A 353 -5.88 0.08 -26.02
N GLY A 354 -6.77 0.92 -26.55
CA GLY A 354 -6.57 1.64 -27.82
C GLY A 354 -7.74 1.50 -28.79
N THR A 355 -8.70 0.63 -28.52
CA THR A 355 -9.90 0.43 -29.36
C THR A 355 -10.65 1.74 -29.58
N ASN A 356 -10.82 2.55 -28.51
CA ASN A 356 -11.52 3.83 -28.59
C ASN A 356 -10.70 4.92 -29.29
N ASP A 357 -9.36 4.91 -29.18
CA ASP A 357 -8.49 5.79 -29.98
C ASP A 357 -8.72 5.56 -31.47
N MET A 358 -8.83 4.28 -31.88
CA MET A 358 -9.07 3.91 -33.27
C MET A 358 -10.52 4.18 -33.69
N ASN A 359 -11.51 3.82 -32.88
CA ASN A 359 -12.92 4.00 -33.19
C ASN A 359 -13.27 5.48 -33.43
N GLU A 360 -12.79 6.37 -32.55
CA GLU A 360 -13.06 7.81 -32.62
C GLU A 360 -12.05 8.59 -33.48
N ASN A 361 -11.01 7.92 -34.00
CA ASN A 361 -9.88 8.55 -34.69
C ASN A 361 -9.21 9.65 -33.84
N ALA A 362 -9.08 9.39 -32.53
CA ALA A 362 -8.49 10.31 -31.56
C ALA A 362 -6.96 10.25 -31.65
N ASP A 363 -6.38 10.86 -32.68
CA ASP A 363 -4.95 10.80 -33.00
C ASP A 363 -4.44 9.35 -33.07
N ALA A 364 -5.03 8.57 -33.98
CA ALA A 364 -4.67 7.16 -34.17
C ALA A 364 -3.20 6.97 -34.56
N ALA A 365 -2.61 7.93 -35.29
CA ALA A 365 -1.20 7.87 -35.69
C ALA A 365 -0.22 8.04 -34.50
N GLY A 366 -0.58 8.86 -33.50
CA GLY A 366 0.21 9.03 -32.27
C GLY A 366 -0.02 7.95 -31.20
N ALA A 367 -1.04 7.11 -31.35
CA ALA A 367 -1.42 6.10 -30.36
C ALA A 367 -0.30 5.10 -29.99
N PRO A 368 0.54 4.59 -30.93
CA PRO A 368 1.65 3.71 -30.58
C PRO A 368 2.67 4.37 -29.64
N GLY A 369 2.92 5.67 -29.82
CA GLY A 369 3.78 6.46 -28.95
C GLY A 369 3.19 6.59 -27.55
N ARG A 370 1.89 6.90 -27.44
CA ARG A 370 1.18 6.96 -26.15
C ARG A 370 1.18 5.62 -25.42
N LEU A 371 0.95 4.52 -26.13
CA LEU A 371 1.03 3.18 -25.54
C LEU A 371 2.45 2.89 -25.04
N GLY A 372 3.47 3.25 -25.82
CA GLY A 372 4.86 3.16 -25.39
C GLY A 372 5.13 3.92 -24.09
N SER A 373 4.63 5.15 -23.97
CA SER A 373 4.74 5.95 -22.73
C SER A 373 3.99 5.33 -21.56
N LEU A 374 2.81 4.76 -21.79
CA LEU A 374 2.05 4.02 -20.78
C LEU A 374 2.82 2.78 -20.28
N ILE A 375 3.45 2.03 -21.19
CA ILE A 375 4.32 0.90 -20.81
C ILE A 375 5.50 1.39 -19.96
N ASP A 376 6.15 2.47 -20.35
CA ASP A 376 7.28 3.05 -19.60
C ASP A 376 6.84 3.53 -18.21
N GLN A 377 5.63 4.09 -18.10
CA GLN A 377 4.99 4.47 -16.84
C GLN A 377 4.76 3.25 -15.93
N ILE A 378 4.21 2.15 -16.46
CA ILE A 378 4.00 0.90 -15.69
C ILE A 378 5.32 0.42 -15.08
N PHE A 379 6.39 0.35 -15.87
CA PHE A 379 7.72 -0.10 -15.40
C PHE A 379 8.46 0.92 -14.54
N ARG A 380 8.09 2.20 -14.60
CA ARG A 380 8.58 3.22 -13.66
C ARG A 380 7.96 3.03 -12.29
N THR A 381 6.67 2.70 -12.24
CA THR A 381 5.91 2.55 -10.99
C THR A 381 6.14 1.19 -10.33
N GLN A 382 6.16 0.11 -11.09
CA GLN A 382 6.52 -1.23 -10.60
C GLN A 382 7.58 -1.87 -11.51
N PRO A 383 8.89 -1.68 -11.20
CA PRO A 383 9.98 -2.19 -12.05
C PRO A 383 10.00 -3.71 -12.26
N ASP A 384 9.49 -4.47 -11.30
CA ASP A 384 9.50 -5.94 -11.28
C ASP A 384 8.24 -6.60 -11.88
N VAL A 385 7.24 -5.80 -12.28
CA VAL A 385 6.00 -6.33 -12.85
C VAL A 385 6.26 -7.03 -14.18
N THR A 386 5.49 -8.09 -14.47
CA THR A 386 5.44 -8.69 -15.81
C THR A 386 4.25 -8.13 -16.57
N LEU A 387 4.49 -7.56 -17.75
CA LEU A 387 3.45 -6.90 -18.55
C LEU A 387 3.18 -7.70 -19.83
N LEU A 388 1.92 -8.10 -20.03
CA LEU A 388 1.45 -8.62 -21.31
C LEU A 388 0.64 -7.52 -22.01
N VAL A 389 1.09 -7.10 -23.18
CA VAL A 389 0.39 -6.13 -24.02
C VAL A 389 -0.22 -6.89 -25.18
N SER A 390 -1.50 -6.70 -25.46
CA SER A 390 -2.16 -7.35 -26.60
C SER A 390 -2.26 -6.42 -27.80
N THR A 391 -2.27 -7.00 -29.01
CA THR A 391 -2.88 -6.34 -30.18
C THR A 391 -4.39 -6.12 -29.93
N LEU A 392 -4.99 -5.17 -30.63
CA LEU A 392 -6.43 -4.92 -30.58
C LEU A 392 -7.19 -5.98 -31.39
N VAL A 393 -8.38 -6.34 -30.95
CA VAL A 393 -9.32 -7.19 -31.71
C VAL A 393 -9.84 -6.44 -32.96
N PRO A 394 -10.30 -7.12 -34.01
CA PRO A 394 -10.77 -6.45 -35.22
C PRO A 394 -12.09 -5.69 -34.99
N ALA A 395 -12.39 -4.76 -35.88
CA ALA A 395 -13.66 -4.05 -35.97
C ALA A 395 -14.42 -4.38 -37.26
N VAL A 396 -15.75 -4.26 -37.24
CA VAL A 396 -16.57 -4.48 -38.44
C VAL A 396 -16.46 -3.31 -39.44
N ASP A 397 -16.26 -2.08 -38.94
CA ASP A 397 -16.12 -0.89 -39.80
C ASP A 397 -14.76 -0.88 -40.51
N PRO A 398 -14.69 -0.85 -41.85
CA PRO A 398 -13.42 -0.94 -42.58
C PRO A 398 -12.44 0.21 -42.31
N ALA A 399 -12.94 1.40 -41.96
CA ALA A 399 -12.06 2.54 -41.67
C ALA A 399 -11.46 2.43 -40.26
N VAL A 400 -12.24 1.95 -39.28
CA VAL A 400 -11.73 1.62 -37.94
C VAL A 400 -10.74 0.45 -38.03
N GLU A 401 -11.09 -0.61 -38.77
CA GLU A 401 -10.23 -1.77 -38.99
C GLU A 401 -8.89 -1.40 -39.63
N GLY A 402 -8.88 -0.51 -40.62
CA GLY A 402 -7.64 -0.01 -41.20
C GLY A 402 -6.71 0.68 -40.18
N ARG A 403 -7.29 1.44 -39.23
CA ARG A 403 -6.52 2.08 -38.15
C ARG A 403 -6.04 1.06 -37.11
N ILE A 404 -6.86 0.07 -36.76
CA ILE A 404 -6.49 -1.04 -35.89
C ILE A 404 -5.33 -1.84 -36.50
N PHE A 405 -5.39 -2.13 -37.81
CA PHE A 405 -4.33 -2.82 -38.53
C PHE A 405 -3.00 -2.05 -38.47
N ASP A 406 -3.01 -0.75 -38.74
CA ASP A 406 -1.81 0.10 -38.65
C ASP A 406 -1.26 0.17 -37.21
N PHE A 407 -2.14 0.30 -36.22
CA PHE A 407 -1.76 0.29 -34.81
C PHE A 407 -1.13 -1.04 -34.40
N ASN A 408 -1.78 -2.18 -34.70
CA ASN A 408 -1.29 -3.52 -34.39
C ASN A 408 0.07 -3.81 -35.04
N ASN A 409 0.28 -3.41 -36.30
CA ASN A 409 1.56 -3.56 -37.01
C ASN A 409 2.72 -2.78 -36.36
N SER A 410 2.42 -1.73 -35.58
CA SER A 410 3.45 -0.95 -34.89
C SER A 410 3.90 -1.58 -33.56
N LEU A 411 3.04 -2.39 -32.92
CA LEU A 411 3.26 -2.91 -31.56
C LEU A 411 4.50 -3.80 -31.41
N PRO A 412 4.88 -4.65 -32.39
CA PRO A 412 6.13 -5.41 -32.31
C PRO A 412 7.35 -4.51 -32.10
N GLY A 413 7.40 -3.35 -32.77
CA GLY A 413 8.48 -2.37 -32.60
C GLY A 413 8.46 -1.70 -31.23
N VAL A 414 7.27 -1.30 -30.76
CA VAL A 414 7.08 -0.66 -29.43
C VAL A 414 7.54 -1.60 -28.31
N VAL A 415 7.16 -2.88 -28.37
CA VAL A 415 7.51 -3.90 -27.37
C VAL A 415 8.98 -4.29 -27.48
N ALA A 416 9.51 -4.53 -28.68
CA ALA A 416 10.91 -4.92 -28.88
C ALA A 416 11.88 -3.86 -28.34
N GLN A 417 11.56 -2.56 -28.48
CA GLN A 417 12.35 -1.48 -27.92
C GLN A 417 12.54 -1.63 -26.39
N ARG A 418 11.47 -2.00 -25.68
CA ARG A 418 11.46 -2.11 -24.21
C ARG A 418 12.04 -3.45 -23.73
N GLN A 419 11.82 -4.52 -24.48
CA GLN A 419 12.51 -5.80 -24.25
C GLN A 419 14.04 -5.64 -24.40
N ASN A 420 14.52 -4.93 -25.43
CA ASN A 420 15.94 -4.63 -25.60
C ASN A 420 16.52 -3.75 -24.47
N ALA A 421 15.68 -2.97 -23.80
CA ALA A 421 16.02 -2.22 -22.60
C ALA A 421 15.93 -3.06 -21.30
N GLY A 422 15.68 -4.37 -21.40
CA GLY A 422 15.62 -5.30 -20.28
C GLY A 422 14.28 -5.32 -19.53
N ARG A 423 13.22 -4.69 -20.05
CA ARG A 423 11.89 -4.72 -19.43
C ARG A 423 11.17 -6.04 -19.71
N ARG A 424 10.44 -6.54 -18.71
CA ARG A 424 9.64 -7.79 -18.76
C ARG A 424 8.28 -7.58 -19.44
N VAL A 425 8.31 -7.13 -20.69
CA VAL A 425 7.10 -6.91 -21.51
C VAL A 425 7.00 -7.95 -22.61
N TRP A 426 5.81 -8.50 -22.82
CA TRP A 426 5.53 -9.50 -23.85
C TRP A 426 4.33 -9.06 -24.69
N LEU A 427 4.47 -9.18 -26.02
CA LEU A 427 3.36 -8.92 -26.95
C LEU A 427 2.58 -10.22 -27.14
N VAL A 428 1.26 -10.16 -26.97
CA VAL A 428 0.34 -11.25 -27.34
C VAL A 428 -0.53 -10.81 -28.52
N ASP A 429 -0.82 -11.73 -29.42
CA ASP A 429 -1.51 -11.41 -30.67
C ASP A 429 -2.95 -11.95 -30.69
N MET A 430 -3.90 -11.03 -30.78
CA MET A 430 -5.34 -11.29 -30.83
C MET A 430 -5.84 -11.70 -32.23
N ASP A 431 -4.95 -11.98 -33.19
CA ASP A 431 -5.26 -12.51 -34.54
C ASP A 431 -6.28 -13.68 -34.57
N PRO A 432 -6.34 -14.60 -33.59
CA PRO A 432 -7.39 -15.63 -33.57
C PRO A 432 -8.83 -15.08 -33.51
N VAL A 433 -9.04 -13.87 -32.98
CA VAL A 433 -10.35 -13.20 -32.92
C VAL A 433 -10.66 -12.60 -34.28
N THR A 434 -11.77 -13.04 -34.88
CA THR A 434 -12.22 -12.57 -36.20
C THR A 434 -13.49 -11.72 -36.06
N THR A 435 -13.93 -11.06 -37.13
CA THR A 435 -15.20 -10.31 -37.14
C THR A 435 -16.43 -11.19 -36.89
N ALA A 436 -16.34 -12.52 -37.09
CA ALA A 436 -17.39 -13.47 -36.72
C ALA A 436 -17.50 -13.69 -35.20
N ASP A 437 -16.47 -13.28 -34.45
CA ASP A 437 -16.38 -13.40 -33.00
C ASP A 437 -16.80 -12.12 -32.27
N LEU A 438 -17.43 -11.16 -32.96
CA LEU A 438 -17.93 -9.92 -32.38
C LEU A 438 -19.43 -10.03 -32.06
N ALA A 439 -19.86 -9.39 -30.97
CA ALA A 439 -21.26 -9.25 -30.59
C ALA A 439 -21.91 -8.00 -31.21
N ASP A 440 -21.10 -6.98 -31.49
CA ASP A 440 -21.49 -5.76 -32.18
C ASP A 440 -20.38 -5.30 -33.14
N LEU A 441 -20.26 -3.99 -33.40
CA LEU A 441 -19.27 -3.45 -34.34
C LEU A 441 -17.81 -3.52 -33.83
N LEU A 442 -17.59 -3.69 -32.52
CA LEU A 442 -16.27 -3.55 -31.89
C LEU A 442 -16.01 -4.46 -30.67
N HIS A 443 -17.05 -4.96 -30.01
CA HIS A 443 -16.92 -5.81 -28.82
C HIS A 443 -16.99 -7.31 -29.18
N PRO A 444 -16.09 -8.15 -28.63
CA PRO A 444 -16.17 -9.59 -28.75
C PRO A 444 -17.48 -10.16 -28.19
N ASN A 445 -17.95 -11.27 -28.76
CA ASN A 445 -18.93 -12.15 -28.15
C ASN A 445 -18.24 -13.19 -27.25
N ASP A 446 -19.00 -14.07 -26.60
CA ASP A 446 -18.45 -15.09 -25.70
C ASP A 446 -17.41 -16.01 -26.38
N ASN A 447 -17.48 -16.23 -27.70
CA ASN A 447 -16.45 -17.00 -28.41
C ASN A 447 -15.16 -16.19 -28.59
N GLY A 448 -15.27 -14.91 -28.95
CA GLY A 448 -14.13 -14.02 -29.07
C GLY A 448 -13.39 -13.85 -27.74
N TYR A 449 -14.13 -13.67 -26.63
CA TYR A 449 -13.52 -13.58 -25.31
C TYR A 449 -12.80 -14.86 -24.87
N ARG A 450 -13.26 -16.06 -25.26
CA ARG A 450 -12.51 -17.31 -25.00
C ARG A 450 -11.17 -17.32 -25.73
N LYS A 451 -11.16 -16.96 -27.02
CA LYS A 451 -9.93 -16.87 -27.81
C LYS A 451 -8.95 -15.84 -27.23
N MET A 452 -9.45 -14.69 -26.78
CA MET A 452 -8.61 -13.71 -26.07
C MET A 452 -8.00 -14.30 -24.79
N ALA A 453 -8.78 -15.10 -24.06
CA ALA A 453 -8.32 -15.79 -22.86
C ALA A 453 -7.19 -16.77 -23.18
N ASP A 454 -7.36 -17.60 -24.22
CA ASP A 454 -6.35 -18.56 -24.70
C ASP A 454 -5.05 -17.83 -25.04
N VAL A 455 -5.13 -16.71 -25.77
CA VAL A 455 -3.98 -15.86 -26.13
C VAL A 455 -3.26 -15.29 -24.90
N PHE A 456 -4.00 -14.79 -23.91
CA PHE A 456 -3.40 -14.31 -22.65
C PHE A 456 -2.81 -15.46 -21.82
N ALA A 457 -3.43 -16.64 -21.82
CA ALA A 457 -2.92 -17.81 -21.13
C ALA A 457 -1.61 -18.30 -21.75
N GLU A 458 -1.50 -18.36 -23.09
CA GLU A 458 -0.26 -18.66 -23.80
C GLU A 458 0.84 -17.63 -23.50
N GLY A 459 0.48 -16.35 -23.42
CA GLY A 459 1.37 -15.28 -23.00
C GLY A 459 1.88 -15.49 -21.56
N LEU A 460 0.98 -15.81 -20.63
CA LEU A 460 1.30 -16.05 -19.21
C LEU A 460 2.19 -17.27 -19.04
N GLN A 461 1.89 -18.33 -19.78
CA GLN A 461 2.75 -19.50 -19.89
C GLN A 461 4.12 -19.08 -20.41
N SER A 462 4.22 -18.30 -21.49
CA SER A 462 5.50 -17.86 -22.07
C SER A 462 6.36 -17.05 -21.09
N VAL A 463 5.79 -16.07 -20.39
CA VAL A 463 6.54 -15.21 -19.44
C VAL A 463 6.81 -15.87 -18.09
N GLY A 464 5.90 -16.71 -17.60
CA GLY A 464 6.12 -17.52 -16.40
C GLY A 464 7.18 -18.58 -16.67
N ALA A 465 7.09 -19.22 -17.83
CA ALA A 465 8.13 -20.09 -18.33
C ALA A 465 9.42 -19.30 -18.52
N ALA A 466 9.40 -18.01 -18.87
CA ALA A 466 10.56 -17.12 -18.92
C ALA A 466 11.14 -16.67 -17.55
N GLY A 467 10.55 -17.11 -16.44
CA GLY A 467 11.00 -16.75 -15.09
C GLY A 467 10.78 -15.28 -14.77
N TRP A 468 9.91 -14.60 -15.53
CA TRP A 468 9.65 -13.17 -15.37
C TRP A 468 8.67 -12.87 -14.25
N ILE A 469 7.78 -13.85 -13.94
CA ILE A 469 6.79 -13.74 -12.89
C ILE A 469 7.43 -14.08 -11.54
N THR A 470 7.56 -13.07 -10.68
CA THR A 470 7.94 -13.22 -9.28
C THR A 470 6.70 -13.20 -8.38
N PRO A 471 6.75 -13.74 -7.15
CA PRO A 471 5.64 -13.64 -6.21
C PRO A 471 5.19 -12.19 -6.00
N PRO A 472 3.90 -11.93 -5.71
CA PRO A 472 3.42 -10.58 -5.46
C PRO A 472 4.20 -9.91 -4.32
N SER A 473 4.62 -8.67 -4.51
CA SER A 473 5.37 -7.92 -3.52
C SER A 473 4.44 -7.37 -2.44
N GLY A 474 4.41 -8.05 -1.29
CA GLY A 474 3.55 -7.69 -0.16
C GLY A 474 2.06 -7.95 -0.41
N GLU A 475 1.28 -7.76 0.64
CA GLU A 475 -0.17 -7.78 0.53
C GLU A 475 -0.65 -6.60 -0.33
N PRO A 476 -1.79 -6.74 -1.06
CA PRO A 476 -2.50 -5.58 -1.57
C PRO A 476 -2.71 -4.66 -0.36
N GLY A 477 -2.08 -3.51 -0.42
CA GLY A 477 -1.61 -2.83 0.77
C GLY A 477 -1.19 -1.44 0.41
N GLY A 478 -2.12 -0.71 -0.20
CA GLY A 478 -2.46 0.61 0.31
C GLY A 478 -3.43 0.42 1.48
N ASN A 479 -3.33 1.30 2.48
CA ASN A 479 -4.45 1.62 3.37
C ASN A 479 -5.77 1.58 2.55
N PRO A 480 -6.91 1.05 3.03
CA PRO A 480 -8.17 1.03 2.27
C PRO A 480 -8.74 2.43 1.96
N ALA A 481 -7.95 3.49 2.10
CA ALA A 481 -8.11 4.79 1.46
C ALA A 481 -7.95 4.67 -0.07
N GLY A 482 -8.91 4.00 -0.72
CA GLY A 482 -9.17 4.27 -2.12
C GLY A 482 -9.43 5.77 -2.25
N GLY A 483 -8.59 6.48 -2.99
CA GLY A 483 -8.96 7.81 -3.47
C GLY A 483 -10.33 7.77 -4.14
N PRO A 484 -11.07 8.87 -4.21
CA PRO A 484 -12.32 8.92 -4.93
C PRO A 484 -12.19 8.39 -6.38
N VAL A 485 -12.88 7.29 -6.72
CA VAL A 485 -12.75 6.64 -8.05
C VAL A 485 -13.75 7.23 -9.05
N ARG A 486 -13.31 8.25 -9.80
CA ARG A 486 -13.73 8.71 -11.15
C ARG A 486 -13.47 10.22 -11.27
N GLY A 487 -12.63 10.64 -12.22
CA GLY A 487 -12.38 12.07 -12.44
C GLY A 487 -11.54 12.73 -11.34
N TRP A 488 -10.91 11.96 -10.44
CA TRP A 488 -10.09 12.52 -9.36
C TRP A 488 -8.64 12.03 -9.45
N SER A 489 -7.67 12.95 -9.45
CA SER A 489 -6.23 12.67 -9.58
C SER A 489 -5.49 12.88 -8.26
N PRO A 490 -5.00 11.81 -7.58
CA PRO A 490 -4.36 11.93 -6.28
C PRO A 490 -3.09 12.80 -6.34
N GLN A 491 -2.96 13.72 -5.39
CA GLN A 491 -1.78 14.57 -5.20
C GLN A 491 -0.90 14.12 -4.04
N GLY A 492 -1.33 13.10 -3.28
CA GLY A 492 -0.70 12.75 -2.01
C GLY A 492 -0.96 13.81 -0.95
N VAL A 493 -0.04 13.96 -0.02
CA VAL A 493 -0.08 15.03 0.98
C VAL A 493 0.26 16.34 0.30
N VAL A 494 -0.70 17.26 0.24
CA VAL A 494 -0.49 18.60 -0.34
C VAL A 494 -0.10 19.62 0.72
N ALA A 495 -0.49 19.40 1.97
CA ALA A 495 -0.05 20.17 3.13
C ALA A 495 0.29 19.20 4.26
N VAL A 496 1.47 19.29 4.84
CA VAL A 496 1.90 18.42 5.96
C VAL A 496 1.23 18.76 7.29
N GLY A 497 0.42 19.82 7.32
CA GLY A 497 -0.10 20.40 8.54
C GLY A 497 0.91 21.32 9.21
N THR A 498 0.48 22.10 10.20
CA THR A 498 1.35 23.07 10.89
C THR A 498 2.21 22.41 11.99
N ALA A 499 2.08 21.10 12.18
CA ALA A 499 2.91 20.30 13.07
C ALA A 499 3.76 19.35 12.22
N THR A 500 5.00 19.76 11.92
CA THR A 500 5.97 18.92 11.22
C THR A 500 6.29 17.66 12.05
N GLY A 501 6.41 16.52 11.39
CA GLY A 501 6.58 15.20 12.02
C GLY A 501 7.72 15.12 13.05
N GLY A 502 7.35 15.17 14.32
CA GLY A 502 8.09 14.67 15.47
C GLY A 502 7.09 14.03 16.42
N SER A 503 7.44 12.93 17.06
CA SER A 503 6.58 12.30 18.07
C SER A 503 6.39 13.25 19.25
N TYR A 504 5.28 13.99 19.27
CA TYR A 504 4.96 14.92 20.36
C TYR A 504 4.50 14.15 21.61
N PRO A 505 4.73 14.69 22.83
CA PRO A 505 4.24 14.10 24.07
C PRO A 505 2.72 13.85 24.11
N GLY A 506 1.95 14.56 23.27
CA GLY A 506 0.47 14.49 23.20
C GLY A 506 -0.09 13.42 22.27
N SER A 507 0.75 12.57 21.66
CA SER A 507 0.28 11.44 20.83
C SER A 507 -0.13 10.20 21.64
N LEU A 508 -0.10 10.29 22.98
CA LEU A 508 -0.40 9.19 23.89
C LEU A 508 -1.74 9.34 24.60
N SER A 509 -2.41 8.21 24.82
CA SER A 509 -3.62 8.13 25.65
C SER A 509 -3.22 8.03 27.12
N THR A 510 -3.57 9.03 27.93
CA THR A 510 -3.46 8.97 29.39
C THR A 510 -4.56 8.06 29.96
N SER A 511 -4.24 7.35 31.04
CA SER A 511 -5.18 6.56 31.83
C SER A 511 -5.43 7.20 33.20
N VAL A 512 -6.51 6.78 33.88
CA VAL A 512 -6.79 7.23 35.25
C VAL A 512 -5.63 6.82 36.17
N GLY A 513 -4.96 7.81 36.76
CA GLY A 513 -3.81 7.63 37.64
C GLY A 513 -2.44 7.90 36.99
N ASP A 514 -2.41 8.25 35.70
CA ASP A 514 -1.20 8.77 35.06
C ASP A 514 -1.02 10.25 35.43
N ASP A 515 0.24 10.73 35.52
CA ASP A 515 0.54 12.12 35.85
C ASP A 515 1.69 12.67 35.00
N VAL A 516 1.63 13.97 34.74
CA VAL A 516 2.57 14.71 33.90
C VAL A 516 3.56 15.45 34.79
N HIS A 517 4.84 15.28 34.47
CA HIS A 517 5.95 15.90 35.18
C HIS A 517 6.93 16.54 34.20
N PHE A 518 7.72 17.46 34.75
CA PHE A 518 8.73 18.22 34.04
C PHE A 518 10.01 18.17 34.84
N ALA A 519 11.10 17.69 34.23
CA ALA A 519 12.42 17.67 34.85
C ALA A 519 13.51 17.44 33.81
N ASP A 520 14.69 18.02 34.00
CA ASP A 520 15.83 17.81 33.12
C ASP A 520 16.40 16.40 33.35
N ILE A 521 16.21 15.48 32.40
CA ILE A 521 16.70 14.09 32.53
C ILE A 521 17.95 13.83 31.67
N ASN A 522 18.54 14.88 31.09
CA ASN A 522 19.67 14.75 30.18
C ASN A 522 20.83 15.74 30.45
N ALA A 523 20.70 16.59 31.46
CA ALA A 523 21.63 17.65 31.87
C ALA A 523 21.89 18.72 30.80
N ASP A 524 20.86 19.08 30.03
CA ASP A 524 20.93 20.19 29.07
C ASP A 524 20.40 21.52 29.61
N GLY A 525 19.96 21.52 30.87
CA GLY A 525 19.42 22.66 31.59
C GLY A 525 17.94 22.92 31.33
N ARG A 526 17.28 22.12 30.48
CA ARG A 526 15.87 22.30 30.14
C ARG A 526 15.04 21.16 30.72
N ALA A 527 13.87 21.51 31.23
CA ALA A 527 12.95 20.51 31.72
C ALA A 527 12.37 19.69 30.55
N ASP A 528 12.55 18.38 30.65
CA ASP A 528 12.00 17.38 29.74
C ASP A 528 10.59 16.98 30.15
N TYR A 529 9.79 16.50 29.21
CA TYR A 529 8.42 16.07 29.47
C TYR A 529 8.41 14.60 29.88
N LEU A 530 7.75 14.30 31.01
CA LEU A 530 7.69 12.96 31.58
C LEU A 530 6.22 12.60 31.84
N LEU A 531 5.77 11.48 31.26
CA LEU A 531 4.46 10.90 31.55
C LEU A 531 4.65 9.66 32.42
N THR A 532 4.19 9.70 33.66
CA THR A 532 4.26 8.56 34.57
C THR A 532 2.97 7.75 34.49
N HIS A 533 3.11 6.43 34.41
CA HIS A 533 1.98 5.52 34.39
C HIS A 533 1.86 4.72 35.69
N THR A 534 0.62 4.35 36.02
CA THR A 534 0.34 3.42 37.13
C THR A 534 1.00 2.05 36.95
N SER A 535 1.39 1.69 35.73
CA SER A 535 2.15 0.48 35.40
C SER A 535 3.61 0.52 35.88
N GLY A 536 4.13 1.70 36.25
CA GLY A 536 5.55 1.91 36.54
C GLY A 536 6.40 2.22 35.31
N VAL A 537 5.76 2.34 34.13
CA VAL A 537 6.36 2.88 32.92
C VAL A 537 6.38 4.40 33.01
N ILE A 538 7.46 5.01 32.52
CA ILE A 538 7.61 6.45 32.40
C ILE A 538 8.06 6.73 30.98
N ASP A 539 7.20 7.39 30.22
CA ASP A 539 7.53 7.86 28.89
C ASP A 539 8.22 9.23 29.00
N GLN A 540 9.27 9.41 28.20
CA GLN A 540 10.18 10.55 28.30
C GLN A 540 10.29 11.25 26.94
N TRP A 541 10.27 12.58 26.90
CA TRP A 541 10.58 13.37 25.70
C TRP A 541 11.59 14.44 26.03
N ILE A 542 12.67 14.47 25.26
CA ILE A 542 13.73 15.45 25.43
C ILE A 542 13.31 16.79 24.83
N ASN A 543 13.46 17.85 25.63
CA ASN A 543 13.32 19.24 25.25
C ASN A 543 14.57 19.72 24.49
N GLY A 544 14.43 19.91 23.18
CA GLY A 544 15.47 20.43 22.29
C GLY A 544 15.68 21.95 22.36
N GLY A 545 14.89 22.66 23.18
CA GLY A 545 14.92 24.12 23.34
C GLY A 545 13.90 24.86 22.48
N VAL A 546 13.84 26.18 22.70
CA VAL A 546 12.91 27.08 22.00
C VAL A 546 13.43 27.43 20.60
N ALA A 547 12.65 27.09 19.59
CA ALA A 547 12.86 27.43 18.20
C ALA A 547 12.62 28.93 17.93
N PRO A 548 13.12 29.48 16.81
CA PRO A 548 12.97 30.90 16.49
C PRO A 548 11.51 31.39 16.38
N ASP A 549 10.56 30.48 16.18
CA ASP A 549 9.12 30.74 16.13
C ASP A 549 8.45 30.72 17.52
N GLY A 550 9.23 30.52 18.58
CA GLY A 550 8.76 30.47 19.97
C GLY A 550 8.27 29.10 20.42
N THR A 551 8.30 28.07 19.56
CA THR A 551 7.88 26.71 19.91
C THR A 551 9.02 25.92 20.58
N VAL A 552 8.67 25.01 21.49
CA VAL A 552 9.67 24.11 22.11
C VAL A 552 9.82 22.87 21.24
N ALA A 553 11.04 22.58 20.81
CA ALA A 553 11.34 21.38 20.05
C ALA A 553 11.32 20.15 20.97
N TRP A 554 10.63 19.08 20.58
CA TRP A 554 10.59 17.84 21.35
C TRP A 554 11.12 16.68 20.52
N THR A 555 11.95 15.84 21.13
CA THR A 555 12.40 14.59 20.53
C THR A 555 11.98 13.42 21.41
N SER A 556 11.35 12.39 20.82
CA SER A 556 10.94 11.23 21.60
C SER A 556 12.14 10.57 22.24
N HIS A 557 12.07 10.42 23.56
CA HIS A 557 12.96 9.56 24.31
C HIS A 557 12.24 8.27 24.71
N ARG A 558 13.03 7.31 25.17
CA ARG A 558 12.59 5.94 25.47
C ARG A 558 11.51 5.90 26.57
N ALA A 559 10.67 4.86 26.54
CA ALA A 559 9.93 4.42 27.71
C ALA A 559 10.89 3.73 28.70
N VAL A 560 10.93 4.18 29.96
CA VAL A 560 11.68 3.49 31.03
C VAL A 560 10.72 2.78 31.97
N THR A 561 11.10 1.61 32.47
CA THR A 561 10.26 0.82 33.39
C THR A 561 10.96 0.68 34.73
N THR A 562 10.29 1.10 35.80
CA THR A 562 10.84 1.09 37.17
C THR A 562 10.62 -0.24 37.91
N GLY A 563 9.92 -1.18 37.27
CA GLY A 563 9.65 -2.52 37.79
C GLY A 563 8.66 -2.56 38.96
N ARG A 564 8.03 -1.43 39.30
CA ARG A 564 7.02 -1.31 40.35
C ARG A 564 5.76 -0.65 39.80
N SER A 565 4.60 -1.28 40.05
CA SER A 565 3.29 -0.80 39.63
C SER A 565 2.45 -0.40 40.84
N GLY A 566 1.40 0.39 40.59
CA GLY A 566 0.50 0.91 41.62
C GLY A 566 0.66 2.41 41.83
N PRO A 567 -0.32 3.03 42.51
CA PRO A 567 -0.34 4.47 42.74
C PRO A 567 0.88 4.89 43.56
N ALA A 568 1.63 5.85 43.03
CA ALA A 568 2.78 6.42 43.70
C ALA A 568 2.81 7.92 43.42
N ARG A 569 3.43 8.68 44.33
CA ARG A 569 3.79 10.08 44.04
C ARG A 569 5.18 10.09 43.43
N TRP A 570 5.31 10.77 42.31
CA TRP A 570 6.58 10.91 41.61
C TRP A 570 7.13 12.32 41.80
N HIS A 571 8.43 12.38 42.11
CA HIS A 571 9.21 13.61 42.16
C HIS A 571 10.46 13.43 41.30
N PHE A 572 10.94 14.52 40.74
CA PHE A 572 12.08 14.50 39.82
C PHE A 572 13.17 15.51 40.19
N PRO A 573 13.75 15.43 41.41
CA PRO A 573 14.87 16.27 41.79
C PRO A 573 16.21 15.80 41.22
N ASP A 574 17.12 16.73 40.94
CA ASP A 574 18.55 16.41 40.86
C ASP A 574 19.08 16.21 42.28
N MET A 575 19.29 14.97 42.68
CA MET A 575 19.64 14.62 44.06
C MET A 575 21.16 14.62 44.28
N ASN A 576 21.95 14.63 43.20
CA ASN A 576 23.39 14.41 43.23
C ASN A 576 24.21 15.57 42.61
N ALA A 577 23.53 16.63 42.15
CA ALA A 577 24.06 17.80 41.47
C ALA A 577 24.84 17.47 40.19
N ASP A 578 24.46 16.41 39.46
CA ASP A 578 25.05 16.07 38.16
C ASP A 578 24.33 16.72 36.97
N GLY A 579 23.29 17.51 37.24
CA GLY A 579 22.43 18.15 36.26
C GLY A 579 21.31 17.26 35.74
N VAL A 580 21.25 15.98 36.15
CA VAL A 580 20.22 15.03 35.75
C VAL A 580 19.28 14.77 36.91
N ALA A 581 17.99 15.02 36.68
CA ALA A 581 16.94 14.69 37.61
C ALA A 581 16.85 13.16 37.85
N GLU A 582 16.92 12.77 39.11
CA GLU A 582 16.55 11.45 39.58
C GLU A 582 15.03 11.30 39.72
N MET A 583 14.54 10.10 39.45
CA MET A 583 13.12 9.78 39.52
C MET A 583 12.83 9.18 40.90
N VAL A 584 12.22 9.94 41.77
CA VAL A 584 11.89 9.56 43.14
C VAL A 584 10.43 9.12 43.21
N ARG A 585 10.23 7.84 43.51
CA ARG A 585 8.92 7.20 43.68
C ARG A 585 8.61 7.04 45.17
N LEU A 586 7.49 7.61 45.61
CA LEU A 586 6.95 7.45 46.96
C LEU A 586 5.73 6.52 46.92
N ASP A 587 5.90 5.32 47.47
CA ASP A 587 4.83 4.34 47.62
C ASP A 587 3.93 4.67 48.81
N VAL A 588 2.72 5.14 48.53
CA VAL A 588 1.76 5.60 49.53
C VAL A 588 1.34 4.48 50.49
N ASP A 589 1.28 3.25 50.00
CA ASP A 589 0.85 2.08 50.78
C ASP A 589 2.01 1.34 51.49
N ALA A 590 3.25 1.55 51.04
CA ALA A 590 4.41 0.77 51.50
C ALA A 590 5.36 1.55 52.42
N MET A 591 5.18 2.87 52.57
CA MET A 591 6.12 3.77 53.26
C MET A 591 7.56 3.58 52.74
N MET A 592 7.68 3.44 51.41
CA MET A 592 8.96 3.23 50.72
C MET A 592 9.25 4.38 49.77
N GLN A 593 10.50 4.83 49.81
CA GLN A 593 11.06 5.71 48.82
C GLN A 593 12.02 4.93 47.94
N SER A 594 11.77 4.94 46.63
CA SER A 594 12.68 4.39 45.64
C SER A 594 13.19 5.51 44.74
N ILE A 595 14.51 5.61 44.62
CA ILE A 595 15.18 6.59 43.77
C ILE A 595 15.73 5.83 42.56
N TYR A 596 15.37 6.28 41.37
CA TYR A 596 15.84 5.73 40.12
C TYR A 596 16.65 6.79 39.38
N ARG A 597 17.63 6.37 38.61
CA ARG A 597 18.28 7.24 37.62
C ARG A 597 17.31 7.52 36.48
N ALA A 598 17.58 8.56 35.69
CA ALA A 598 16.83 8.90 34.47
C ALA A 598 16.67 7.72 33.48
N ASP A 599 17.52 6.69 33.53
CA ASP A 599 17.40 5.47 32.73
C ASP A 599 16.48 4.38 33.31
N GLY A 600 15.78 4.68 34.41
CA GLY A 600 14.89 3.76 35.10
C GLY A 600 15.60 2.74 35.98
N ARG A 601 16.94 2.77 36.08
CA ARG A 601 17.68 1.87 36.98
C ARG A 601 17.54 2.33 38.42
N LEU A 602 17.20 1.39 39.29
CA LEU A 602 17.13 1.63 40.73
C LEU A 602 18.50 2.07 41.24
N PHE A 603 18.54 3.29 41.76
CA PHE A 603 19.73 3.89 42.36
C PHE A 603 19.77 3.63 43.86
N SER A 604 18.63 3.78 44.54
CA SER A 604 18.51 3.53 45.98
C SER A 604 17.08 3.16 46.37
N ASP A 605 16.91 2.36 47.41
CA ASP A 605 15.60 2.01 47.99
C ASP A 605 15.70 2.12 49.50
N HIS A 606 14.89 3.01 50.08
CA HIS A 606 14.88 3.25 51.52
C HIS A 606 13.55 2.76 52.11
N ARG A 607 13.63 1.71 52.93
CA ARG A 607 12.52 1.24 53.77
C ARG A 607 12.67 1.85 55.16
N GLY A 608 11.77 2.77 55.53
CA GLY A 608 11.66 3.27 56.91
C GLY A 608 12.25 4.64 57.22
N GLY A 609 12.29 5.58 56.25
CA GLY A 609 12.61 6.99 56.52
C GLY A 609 11.40 7.85 56.19
N TYR A 610 10.95 8.65 57.17
CA TYR A 610 9.78 9.54 57.13
C TYR A 610 8.44 8.81 57.24
N ALA A 611 7.86 8.82 58.45
CA ALA A 611 6.42 8.57 58.58
C ALA A 611 5.72 9.66 57.77
N VAL A 612 5.00 9.28 56.71
CA VAL A 612 4.18 10.23 55.95
C VAL A 612 3.11 10.74 56.89
N GLU A 613 3.32 11.92 57.47
CA GLU A 613 2.28 12.60 58.21
C GLU A 613 1.17 12.92 57.20
N SER A 614 -0.06 12.51 57.50
CA SER A 614 -1.18 12.59 56.55
C SER A 614 -1.48 14.02 56.08
N ASP A 615 -0.97 15.01 56.81
CA ASP A 615 -1.17 16.45 56.62
C ASP A 615 0.10 17.19 56.17
N THR A 616 1.19 16.48 55.83
CA THR A 616 2.45 17.06 55.34
C THR A 616 2.71 16.64 53.89
N GLN A 617 2.96 17.62 53.01
CA GLN A 617 3.44 17.37 51.64
C GLN A 617 4.96 17.26 51.63
N TYR A 618 5.46 16.18 51.05
CA TYR A 618 6.90 15.97 50.84
C TYR A 618 7.21 16.34 49.41
N LEU A 619 8.11 17.31 49.23
CA LEU A 619 8.56 17.84 47.95
C LEU A 619 10.09 17.78 47.91
N TYR A 620 10.64 18.01 46.72
CA TYR A 620 12.06 18.22 46.55
C TYR A 620 12.29 19.52 45.78
N ALA A 621 13.23 20.33 46.26
CA ALA A 621 13.66 21.56 45.62
C ALA A 621 15.05 21.94 46.15
N ASP A 622 15.90 22.51 45.32
CA ASP A 622 17.18 23.07 45.75
C ASP A 622 16.92 24.36 46.55
N PHE A 623 16.98 24.26 47.88
CA PHE A 623 16.53 25.32 48.76
C PHE A 623 17.68 26.25 49.15
N ASP A 624 18.92 25.75 49.25
CA ASP A 624 20.10 26.57 49.55
C ASP A 624 20.93 27.00 48.33
N GLY A 625 20.63 26.47 47.15
CA GLY A 625 21.22 26.83 45.86
C GLY A 625 22.52 26.10 45.56
N ASP A 626 22.75 24.94 46.20
CA ASP A 626 23.97 24.15 46.05
C ASP A 626 23.91 23.13 44.89
N GLY A 627 22.76 23.04 44.21
CA GLY A 627 22.48 22.14 43.09
C GLY A 627 21.90 20.79 43.53
N HIS A 628 21.77 20.52 44.83
CA HIS A 628 21.18 19.30 45.36
C HIS A 628 19.71 19.52 45.73
N GLY A 629 18.85 18.60 45.30
CA GLY A 629 17.44 18.59 45.70
C GLY A 629 17.30 18.31 47.18
N ASP A 630 16.88 19.32 47.94
CA ASP A 630 16.60 19.22 49.37
C ASP A 630 15.23 18.61 49.62
N HIS A 631 15.07 17.96 50.77
CA HIS A 631 13.79 17.38 51.13
C HIS A 631 12.94 18.39 51.87
N VAL A 632 11.86 18.82 51.22
CA VAL A 632 11.00 19.93 51.67
C VAL A 632 9.68 19.38 52.22
N HIS A 633 9.36 19.72 53.46
CA HIS A 633 8.17 19.28 54.19
C HIS A 633 7.24 20.46 54.34
N VAL A 634 6.16 20.49 53.55
CA VAL A 634 5.11 21.52 53.66
C VAL A 634 4.01 21.00 54.56
N ARG A 635 3.84 21.60 55.72
CA ARG A 635 2.73 21.29 56.63
C ARG A 635 1.41 21.84 56.11
N SER A 636 0.31 21.30 56.62
CA SER A 636 -1.05 21.74 56.29
C SER A 636 -1.32 23.23 56.52
N ASP A 637 -0.57 23.88 57.41
CA ASP A 637 -0.64 25.33 57.69
C ASP A 637 0.25 26.19 56.79
N GLY A 638 0.95 25.58 55.83
CA GLY A 638 1.84 26.24 54.89
C GLY A 638 3.24 26.54 55.46
N SER A 639 3.54 26.13 56.70
CA SER A 639 4.91 26.16 57.21
C SER A 639 5.76 25.08 56.53
N VAL A 640 7.05 25.37 56.38
CA VAL A 640 7.98 24.58 55.58
C VAL A 640 9.17 24.22 56.44
N GLU A 641 9.44 22.92 56.55
CA GLU A 641 10.72 22.42 57.03
C GLU A 641 11.54 21.90 55.87
N VAL A 642 12.84 22.16 55.89
CA VAL A 642 13.76 21.71 54.85
C VAL A 642 14.85 20.89 55.51
N ALA A 643 15.10 19.72 54.94
CA ALA A 643 16.23 18.87 55.28
C ALA A 643 17.24 19.00 54.13
N ILE A 644 18.35 19.70 54.38
CA ILE A 644 19.37 19.99 53.36
C ILE A 644 20.11 18.73 52.93
N ASN A 645 20.27 18.52 51.64
CA ASN A 645 20.98 17.39 51.05
C ASN A 645 22.50 17.62 51.10
N LEU A 646 23.24 16.73 51.75
CA LEU A 646 24.69 16.83 51.93
C LEU A 646 25.50 16.02 50.89
N ALA A 647 24.90 15.68 49.75
CA ALA A 647 25.43 14.85 48.68
C ALA A 647 25.64 13.35 49.01
N PHE A 648 25.38 12.48 48.02
CA PHE A 648 25.22 11.03 48.16
C PHE A 648 26.51 10.27 48.56
N GLY A 649 26.60 9.86 49.85
CA GLY A 649 27.63 8.97 50.38
C GLY A 649 27.14 7.63 50.97
N GLY A 650 25.84 7.31 50.86
CA GLY A 650 25.22 6.07 51.37
C GLY A 650 24.61 6.20 52.78
N VAL A 651 23.30 5.87 52.86
CA VAL A 651 22.38 5.88 54.02
C VAL A 651 22.22 7.24 54.74
N GLY A 652 21.22 8.01 54.27
CA GLY A 652 20.69 9.21 54.92
C GLY A 652 21.35 10.52 54.48
N PRO A 653 21.00 11.08 53.29
CA PRO A 653 21.70 12.23 52.71
C PRO A 653 21.25 13.59 53.26
N PHE A 654 20.28 13.66 54.18
CA PHE A 654 19.68 14.93 54.59
C PHE A 654 20.07 15.34 56.02
N GLU A 655 20.28 16.64 56.24
CA GLU A 655 20.29 17.25 57.57
C GLU A 655 18.99 16.97 58.32
N LYS A 656 18.95 17.26 59.62
CA LYS A 656 17.66 17.26 60.33
C LYS A 656 16.78 18.37 59.73
N PRO A 657 15.48 18.11 59.46
CA PRO A 657 14.58 19.14 58.98
C PRO A 657 14.59 20.35 59.93
N GLU A 658 14.76 21.54 59.37
CA GLU A 658 14.68 22.81 60.07
C GLU A 658 13.60 23.71 59.46
N ILE A 659 13.00 24.59 60.27
CA ILE A 659 11.95 25.49 59.78
C ILE A 659 12.58 26.52 58.84
N ALA A 660 12.25 26.40 57.56
CA ALA A 660 12.68 27.31 56.51
C ALA A 660 11.67 28.44 56.27
N ALA A 661 10.38 28.16 56.42
CA ALA A 661 9.33 29.17 56.39
C ALA A 661 8.28 28.88 57.46
N SER A 662 7.82 29.92 58.16
CA SER A 662 6.74 29.80 59.15
C SER A 662 5.33 29.75 58.51
N GLY A 663 5.24 29.89 57.19
CA GLY A 663 4.00 29.94 56.44
C GLY A 663 3.41 31.34 56.36
N VAL A 664 2.57 31.56 55.35
CA VAL A 664 1.92 32.86 55.06
C VAL A 664 0.40 32.82 55.27
N GLY A 665 -0.09 31.82 56.01
CA GLY A 665 -1.52 31.59 56.25
C GLY A 665 -2.27 30.95 55.08
N ALA A 666 -1.55 30.52 54.05
CA ALA A 666 -2.08 29.64 53.01
C ALA A 666 -1.97 28.18 53.45
N SER A 667 -2.93 27.35 53.04
CA SER A 667 -2.86 25.91 53.31
C SER A 667 -1.69 25.26 52.56
N GLY A 668 -1.11 24.23 53.16
CA GLY A 668 0.07 23.52 52.63
C GLY A 668 -0.10 23.03 51.19
N ASP A 669 -1.32 22.64 50.81
CA ASP A 669 -1.65 22.16 49.46
C ASP A 669 -1.55 23.21 48.36
N ARG A 670 -1.48 24.49 48.74
CA ARG A 670 -1.28 25.62 47.84
C ARG A 670 0.18 26.00 47.69
N ILE A 671 1.08 25.41 48.47
CA ILE A 671 2.49 25.80 48.44
C ILE A 671 3.19 25.08 47.28
N ARG A 672 3.98 25.83 46.51
CA ARG A 672 4.86 25.34 45.46
C ARG A 672 6.24 25.96 45.65
N PHE A 673 7.24 25.33 45.05
CA PHE A 673 8.61 25.81 45.04
C PHE A 673 9.13 25.83 43.62
N ALA A 674 9.75 26.94 43.23
CA ALA A 674 10.43 27.08 41.94
C ALA A 674 11.35 28.31 41.99
N ASP A 675 12.46 28.29 41.27
CA ASP A 675 13.34 29.46 41.14
C ASP A 675 12.72 30.47 40.14
N LEU A 676 12.21 31.62 40.59
CA LEU A 676 11.60 32.61 39.70
C LEU A 676 12.57 33.71 39.24
N ASP A 677 13.74 33.85 39.86
CA ASP A 677 14.66 34.95 39.58
C ASP A 677 16.02 34.51 39.01
N GLY A 678 16.26 33.20 38.93
CA GLY A 678 17.41 32.55 38.33
C GLY A 678 18.62 32.49 39.25
N ASP A 679 18.41 32.60 40.56
CA ASP A 679 19.48 32.57 41.56
C ASP A 679 19.84 31.16 42.06
N ARG A 680 19.17 30.14 41.50
CA ARG A 680 19.21 28.70 41.79
C ARG A 680 18.58 28.28 43.11
N ARG A 681 17.91 29.19 43.83
CA ARG A 681 17.19 28.84 45.05
C ARG A 681 15.70 28.73 44.78
N ALA A 682 15.09 27.75 45.42
CA ALA A 682 13.65 27.55 45.40
C ALA A 682 12.92 28.70 46.11
N ASP A 683 12.10 29.45 45.36
CA ASP A 683 11.22 30.48 45.91
C ASP A 683 9.94 29.88 46.48
N TYR A 684 9.37 30.51 47.52
CA TYR A 684 8.15 30.08 48.18
C TYR A 684 6.94 30.67 47.44
N LEU A 685 6.08 29.80 46.92
CA LEU A 685 4.96 30.19 46.07
C LEU A 685 3.64 29.75 46.69
N VAL A 686 2.68 30.66 46.77
CA VAL A 686 1.27 30.35 47.07
C VAL A 686 0.50 30.37 45.77
N LEU A 687 0.08 29.18 45.36
CA LEU A 687 -0.77 28.95 44.22
C LEU A 687 -2.24 29.01 44.64
N ALA A 688 -2.98 29.92 44.05
CA ALA A 688 -4.41 30.06 44.28
C ALA A 688 -5.25 29.13 43.39
N ASP A 689 -6.50 28.88 43.79
CA ASP A 689 -7.42 27.98 43.09
C ASP A 689 -7.73 28.39 41.66
N ASP A 690 -7.53 29.67 41.32
CA ASP A 690 -7.66 30.24 39.98
C ASP A 690 -6.36 30.21 39.16
N GLY A 691 -5.33 29.55 39.69
CA GLY A 691 -4.02 29.44 39.07
C GLY A 691 -3.12 30.66 39.27
N SER A 692 -3.56 31.70 40.00
CA SER A 692 -2.68 32.85 40.31
C SER A 692 -1.60 32.47 41.33
N ILE A 693 -0.43 33.08 41.23
CA ILE A 693 0.72 32.79 42.10
C ILE A 693 1.13 34.05 42.85
N ARG A 694 1.26 33.94 44.16
CA ARG A 694 2.04 34.89 44.99
C ARG A 694 3.37 34.29 45.37
N ALA A 695 4.44 35.07 45.33
CA ALA A 695 5.79 34.57 45.58
C ALA A 695 6.52 35.34 46.70
N TRP A 696 7.44 34.63 47.34
CA TRP A 696 8.47 35.13 48.23
C TRP A 696 9.81 34.57 47.77
N ILE A 697 10.73 35.46 47.41
CA ILE A 697 12.04 35.11 46.86
C ILE A 697 12.99 34.67 47.96
N ASN A 698 13.68 33.55 47.75
CA ASN A 698 14.57 32.94 48.73
C ASN A 698 15.95 33.59 48.69
N GLY A 699 16.30 34.33 49.74
CA GLY A 699 17.61 34.96 49.90
C GLY A 699 18.72 34.04 50.39
N GLY A 700 18.43 32.75 50.61
CA GLY A 700 19.35 31.73 51.09
C GLY A 700 19.45 31.61 52.60
N ARG A 701 20.19 30.59 53.04
CA ARG A 701 20.42 30.23 54.44
C ARG A 701 21.57 31.04 55.03
N GLY A 702 21.26 32.03 55.87
CA GLY A 702 22.25 32.82 56.61
C GLY A 702 22.49 32.31 58.03
N SER A 703 23.42 32.94 58.75
CA SER A 703 23.69 32.63 60.17
C SER A 703 22.52 32.93 61.12
N ASN A 704 21.49 33.64 60.65
CA ASN A 704 20.25 33.96 61.37
C ASN A 704 19.02 33.22 60.82
N GLY A 705 19.22 32.14 60.05
CA GLY A 705 18.16 31.39 59.38
C GLY A 705 17.89 31.87 57.95
N TRP A 706 16.75 31.46 57.41
CA TRP A 706 16.33 31.68 56.02
C TRP A 706 15.83 33.10 55.75
N ALA A 707 16.29 33.71 54.66
CA ALA A 707 15.84 35.03 54.21
C ALA A 707 14.75 34.92 53.13
N TRP A 708 13.69 35.73 53.25
CA TRP A 708 12.56 35.75 52.30
C TRP A 708 12.18 37.18 51.91
N TYR A 709 12.03 37.43 50.61
CA TYR A 709 11.63 38.73 50.06
C TYR A 709 10.27 38.66 49.36
N PRO A 710 9.22 39.35 49.83
CA PRO A 710 7.91 39.27 49.21
C PRO A 710 7.91 39.88 47.80
N ALA A 711 7.53 39.10 46.79
CA ALA A 711 7.39 39.52 45.40
C ALA A 711 5.93 39.89 45.03
N GLY A 712 4.96 39.57 45.89
CA GLY A 712 3.54 39.84 45.63
C GLY A 712 2.95 38.86 44.63
N THR A 713 1.91 39.28 43.90
CA THR A 713 1.32 38.46 42.84
C THR A 713 2.24 38.47 41.63
N VAL A 714 2.87 37.33 41.36
CA VAL A 714 3.79 37.16 40.24
C VAL A 714 3.08 36.64 39.00
N ALA A 715 2.04 35.82 39.14
CA ALA A 715 1.19 35.35 38.04
C ALA A 715 -0.29 35.60 38.36
N SER A 716 -1.07 36.16 37.43
CA SER A 716 -2.51 36.39 37.61
C SER A 716 -3.38 35.16 37.37
N GLY A 717 -2.79 34.05 36.95
CA GLY A 717 -3.51 32.86 36.51
C GLY A 717 -4.00 32.98 35.07
N VAL A 718 -4.22 31.83 34.44
CA VAL A 718 -4.58 31.71 33.01
C VAL A 718 -5.92 31.01 32.80
N GLY A 719 -6.78 31.05 33.84
CA GLY A 719 -8.09 30.41 33.81
C GLY A 719 -8.05 28.89 34.02
N VAL A 720 -7.02 28.39 34.71
CA VAL A 720 -6.88 26.98 35.11
C VAL A 720 -6.84 26.85 36.62
N THR A 721 -7.15 25.68 37.14
CA THR A 721 -7.18 25.46 38.59
C THR A 721 -5.80 25.19 39.18
N SER A 722 -5.62 25.37 40.49
CA SER A 722 -4.33 25.14 41.19
C SER A 722 -3.73 23.75 40.98
N ASN A 723 -4.55 22.71 40.77
CA ASN A 723 -4.05 21.38 40.48
C ASN A 723 -3.46 21.25 39.06
N GLN A 724 -3.80 22.15 38.14
CA GLN A 724 -3.35 22.18 36.75
C GLN A 724 -2.04 22.95 36.56
N VAL A 725 -1.61 23.73 37.55
CA VAL A 725 -0.39 24.53 37.38
C VAL A 725 0.85 23.69 37.67
N ARG A 726 1.84 23.78 36.80
CA ARG A 726 3.21 23.29 37.00
C ARG A 726 4.18 24.45 36.79
N LEU A 727 5.37 24.31 37.37
CA LEU A 727 6.46 25.27 37.24
C LEU A 727 7.72 24.48 36.89
N ALA A 728 8.39 24.86 35.80
CA ALA A 728 9.62 24.23 35.35
C ALA A 728 10.35 25.15 34.36
N ASP A 729 11.67 25.09 34.30
CA ASP A 729 12.47 25.84 33.33
C ASP A 729 12.41 25.16 31.95
N ILE A 730 11.59 25.69 31.05
CA ILE A 730 11.36 25.07 29.73
C ILE A 730 12.34 25.59 28.69
N ASP A 731 12.84 26.81 28.84
CA ASP A 731 13.73 27.42 27.86
C ASP A 731 15.23 27.34 28.24
N GLY A 732 15.53 26.87 29.45
CA GLY A 732 16.88 26.66 29.97
C GLY A 732 17.54 27.96 30.42
N ASP A 733 16.77 29.00 30.73
CA ASP A 733 17.30 30.30 31.15
C ASP A 733 17.57 30.39 32.66
N GLY A 734 17.34 29.29 33.38
CA GLY A 734 17.54 29.13 34.82
C GLY A 734 16.32 29.53 35.65
N LYS A 735 15.21 29.94 35.04
CA LYS A 735 14.01 30.38 35.75
C LYS A 735 12.84 29.46 35.48
N ALA A 736 11.98 29.34 36.47
CA ALA A 736 10.77 28.57 36.36
C ALA A 736 9.73 29.27 35.50
N ASP A 737 9.27 28.57 34.48
CA ASP A 737 8.19 28.96 33.59
C ASP A 737 6.83 28.49 34.12
N TYR A 738 5.77 29.18 33.74
CA TYR A 738 4.40 28.86 34.16
C TYR A 738 3.77 27.90 33.16
N LEU A 739 3.25 26.78 33.66
CA LEU A 739 2.64 25.73 32.85
C LEU A 739 1.21 25.48 33.33
N ALA A 740 0.28 25.44 32.38
CA ALA A 740 -1.11 25.06 32.61
C ALA A 740 -1.39 23.72 31.96
N VAL A 741 -1.43 22.67 32.77
CA VAL A 741 -1.49 21.26 32.39
C VAL A 741 -2.90 20.70 32.61
N ASN A 742 -3.47 20.13 31.56
CA ASN A 742 -4.66 19.30 31.66
C ASN A 742 -4.25 17.87 32.02
N HIS A 743 -4.44 17.48 33.28
CA HIS A 743 -4.10 16.14 33.77
C HIS A 743 -4.87 15.01 33.07
N PHE A 744 -5.97 15.31 32.37
CA PHE A 744 -6.72 14.30 31.63
C PHE A 744 -6.24 14.13 30.19
N THR A 745 -5.68 15.16 29.57
CA THR A 745 -5.30 15.11 28.14
C THR A 745 -3.81 15.28 27.90
N GLY A 746 -3.06 15.69 28.93
CA GLY A 746 -1.68 16.14 28.79
C GLY A 746 -1.56 17.55 28.21
N ASP A 747 -2.66 18.21 27.80
CA ASP A 747 -2.65 19.56 27.19
C ASP A 747 -1.94 20.57 28.08
N THR A 748 -0.77 21.05 27.67
CA THR A 748 0.05 21.96 28.48
C THR A 748 0.28 23.25 27.74
N ARG A 749 -0.25 24.37 28.25
CA ARG A 749 0.07 25.72 27.80
C ARG A 749 1.20 26.31 28.64
N MET A 750 2.06 27.10 28.03
CA MET A 750 3.30 27.56 28.64
C MET A 750 3.47 29.06 28.55
N TRP A 751 4.08 29.64 29.58
CA TRP A 751 4.51 31.02 29.59
C TRP A 751 5.91 31.12 30.21
N ARG A 752 6.82 31.72 29.44
CA ARG A 752 8.17 32.02 29.88
C ARG A 752 8.19 33.07 30.97
N ASN A 753 8.97 32.84 32.02
CA ASN A 753 9.32 33.85 32.99
C ASN A 753 10.42 34.79 32.45
N ALA A 754 10.02 35.94 31.91
CA ALA A 754 10.96 36.94 31.41
C ALA A 754 11.42 37.93 32.51
N SER A 755 11.38 37.52 33.79
CA SER A 755 11.89 38.35 34.89
C SER A 755 13.38 38.66 34.71
N THR A 756 13.80 39.81 35.23
CA THR A 756 15.21 40.25 35.24
C THR A 756 15.76 40.42 36.66
N GLY A 757 15.15 39.76 37.66
CA GLY A 757 15.57 39.86 39.06
C GLY A 757 15.21 41.17 39.80
N ASN A 758 14.43 42.08 39.18
CA ASN A 758 14.06 43.38 39.76
C ASN A 758 12.65 43.40 40.40
N GLY A 759 12.11 42.24 40.79
CA GLY A 759 10.76 42.13 41.39
C GLY A 759 9.60 42.28 40.39
N SER A 760 9.86 42.14 39.09
CA SER A 760 8.86 42.13 38.02
C SER A 760 8.91 40.79 37.29
N PHE A 761 7.76 40.14 37.11
CA PHE A 761 7.61 38.80 36.56
C PHE A 761 6.72 38.81 35.31
N PRO A 762 7.20 39.33 34.17
CA PRO A 762 6.47 39.26 32.92
C PRO A 762 6.42 37.82 32.40
N TRP A 763 5.21 37.33 32.11
CA TRP A 763 4.97 36.01 31.55
C TRP A 763 4.76 36.12 30.04
N LEU A 764 5.71 35.65 29.25
CA LEU A 764 5.62 35.66 27.79
C LEU A 764 5.03 34.33 27.31
N PRO A 765 3.92 34.30 26.56
CA PRO A 765 3.35 33.04 26.08
C PRO A 765 4.35 32.29 25.17
N LEU A 766 4.58 31.02 25.46
CA LEU A 766 5.44 30.10 24.69
C LEU A 766 4.63 29.08 23.85
N GLY A 767 3.30 29.16 23.88
CA GLY A 767 2.43 28.22 23.15
C GLY A 767 2.06 26.98 23.96
N SER A 768 1.89 25.83 23.30
CA SER A 768 1.47 24.57 23.94
C SER A 768 2.40 23.38 23.61
N ILE A 769 2.63 22.48 24.56
CA ILE A 769 3.54 21.30 24.48
C ILE A 769 2.88 20.14 23.73
N THR A 770 1.61 19.94 24.03
CA THR A 770 0.77 18.84 23.56
C THR A 770 -0.26 19.50 22.67
N VAL A 771 0.04 19.51 21.37
CA VAL A 771 -0.85 20.08 20.37
C VAL A 771 -1.96 19.06 20.11
N GLY A 772 -2.92 18.95 21.02
CA GLY A 772 -4.27 18.67 20.57
C GLY A 772 -4.67 19.84 19.68
N ASN A 773 -4.54 19.72 18.36
CA ASN A 773 -4.96 20.80 17.46
C ASN A 773 -6.46 21.00 17.60
N SER A 774 -6.84 21.99 18.41
CA SER A 774 -8.22 22.46 18.51
C SER A 774 -8.59 23.47 17.43
N SER A 775 -7.62 23.83 16.57
CA SER A 775 -7.81 24.78 15.48
C SER A 775 -8.37 24.05 14.26
N ARG A 776 -9.35 24.67 13.61
CA ARG A 776 -9.99 24.12 12.42
C ARG A 776 -9.25 24.61 11.18
N VAL A 777 -8.83 23.69 10.33
CA VAL A 777 -8.33 24.00 8.99
C VAL A 777 -9.48 24.32 8.06
N VAL A 778 -9.34 25.38 7.25
CA VAL A 778 -10.28 25.80 6.21
C VAL A 778 -9.48 26.15 4.96
N PHE A 779 -10.01 25.79 3.79
CA PHE A 779 -9.48 26.22 2.50
C PHE A 779 -10.33 27.34 1.92
N ALA A 780 -9.70 28.48 1.60
CA ALA A 780 -10.36 29.62 0.94
C ALA A 780 -9.32 30.52 0.25
N ASP A 781 -9.66 31.09 -0.91
CA ASP A 781 -8.80 32.04 -1.64
C ASP A 781 -8.79 33.40 -0.93
N ILE A 782 -7.70 33.75 -0.26
CA ILE A 782 -7.56 34.97 0.54
C ILE A 782 -6.89 36.12 -0.21
N ASP A 783 -6.15 35.83 -1.28
CA ASP A 783 -5.39 36.81 -2.05
C ASP A 783 -6.02 37.14 -3.43
N GLY A 784 -6.96 36.33 -3.88
CA GLY A 784 -7.76 36.48 -5.09
C GLY A 784 -7.13 35.83 -6.33
N ASP A 785 -6.17 34.92 -6.16
CA ASP A 785 -5.44 34.26 -7.25
C ASP A 785 -6.15 33.02 -7.83
N ARG A 786 -7.31 32.66 -7.25
CA ARG A 786 -8.19 31.51 -7.57
C ARG A 786 -7.71 30.16 -7.04
N ARG A 787 -6.63 30.13 -6.27
CA ARG A 787 -6.22 28.93 -5.54
C ARG A 787 -6.68 29.08 -4.10
N ALA A 788 -7.25 28.02 -3.55
CA ALA A 788 -7.61 28.02 -2.16
C ALA A 788 -6.33 27.98 -1.30
N ASP A 789 -6.28 28.91 -0.34
CA ASP A 789 -5.21 29.02 0.64
C ASP A 789 -5.50 28.18 1.88
N TYR A 790 -4.44 27.79 2.59
CA TYR A 790 -4.53 27.01 3.80
C TYR A 790 -4.70 27.96 5.00
N LEU A 791 -5.85 27.89 5.67
CA LEU A 791 -6.17 28.72 6.83
C LEU A 791 -6.32 27.88 8.10
N GLN A 792 -5.64 28.26 9.17
CA GLN A 792 -5.85 27.69 10.50
C GLN A 792 -6.65 28.68 11.34
N VAL A 793 -7.88 28.31 11.70
CA VAL A 793 -8.79 29.10 12.53
C VAL A 793 -8.70 28.61 13.97
N ASN A 794 -8.21 29.46 14.85
CA ASN A 794 -8.08 29.17 16.27
C ASN A 794 -9.43 29.35 17.00
N ASN A 795 -9.53 28.79 18.21
CA ASN A 795 -10.76 28.87 19.03
C ASN A 795 -11.19 30.30 19.36
N ASP A 796 -10.24 31.24 19.43
CA ASP A 796 -10.47 32.66 19.67
C ASP A 796 -10.80 33.45 18.41
N SER A 797 -11.00 32.75 17.28
CA SER A 797 -11.29 33.28 15.95
C SER A 797 -10.12 34.00 15.25
N SER A 798 -8.90 33.93 15.80
CA SER A 798 -7.69 34.35 15.08
C SER A 798 -7.34 33.37 13.96
N VAL A 799 -6.67 33.87 12.92
CA VAL A 799 -6.43 33.14 11.67
C VAL A 799 -4.97 33.25 11.27
N GLN A 800 -4.34 32.09 11.09
CA GLN A 800 -3.04 31.96 10.44
C GLN A 800 -3.23 31.46 9.02
N ALA A 801 -2.44 31.97 8.08
CA ALA A 801 -2.61 31.66 6.67
C ALA A 801 -1.29 31.31 5.98
N TRP A 802 -1.40 30.45 4.97
CA TRP A 802 -0.34 30.11 4.03
C TRP A 802 -0.91 30.20 2.62
N LEU A 803 -0.31 31.05 1.78
CA LEU A 803 -0.76 31.23 0.40
C LEU A 803 -0.34 30.05 -0.47
N ASN A 804 -1.23 29.59 -1.32
CA ASN A 804 -0.99 28.49 -2.26
C ASN A 804 -0.23 28.98 -3.50
N GLY A 805 1.09 28.74 -3.53
CA GLY A 805 1.95 29.03 -4.68
C GLY A 805 1.79 28.06 -5.87
N GLY A 806 0.97 27.02 -5.73
CA GLY A 806 0.75 25.96 -6.70
C GLY A 806 1.67 24.74 -6.53
N ALA A 807 1.56 23.80 -7.47
CA ALA A 807 2.32 22.56 -7.46
C ALA A 807 3.84 22.80 -7.56
N ASN A 808 4.61 22.09 -6.74
CA ASN A 808 6.07 22.22 -6.72
C ASN A 808 6.72 21.59 -7.97
N PRO A 809 7.43 22.37 -8.81
CA PRO A 809 8.08 21.89 -10.04
C PRO A 809 9.18 20.84 -9.82
N ALA A 810 9.72 20.73 -8.60
CA ALA A 810 10.75 19.75 -8.25
C ALA A 810 10.19 18.39 -7.79
N GLY A 811 8.87 18.25 -7.69
CA GLY A 811 8.16 17.12 -7.07
C GLY A 811 8.07 17.23 -5.55
N GLY A 812 6.95 16.83 -4.96
CA GLY A 812 6.63 16.94 -3.52
C GLY A 812 5.44 17.87 -3.22
N ASP A 813 5.29 18.29 -1.95
CA ASP A 813 4.20 19.13 -1.41
C ASP A 813 3.97 20.43 -2.21
N TYR A 814 2.75 20.98 -2.14
CA TYR A 814 2.42 22.29 -2.73
C TYR A 814 3.25 23.41 -2.06
N PHE A 815 3.54 24.49 -2.80
CA PHE A 815 4.21 25.65 -2.20
C PHE A 815 3.24 26.39 -1.28
N TRP A 816 3.52 26.40 0.01
CA TRP A 816 2.77 27.16 1.00
C TRP A 816 3.59 28.33 1.52
N ILE A 817 3.19 29.56 1.19
CA ILE A 817 3.91 30.77 1.56
C ILE A 817 3.34 31.31 2.88
N PRO A 818 4.06 31.18 4.02
CA PRO A 818 3.53 31.59 5.32
C PRO A 818 3.26 33.10 5.36
N GLN A 819 2.06 33.47 5.81
CA GLN A 819 1.67 34.87 6.04
C GLN A 819 1.70 35.24 7.52
N GLY A 820 1.80 34.26 8.42
CA GLY A 820 1.62 34.48 9.85
C GLY A 820 0.15 34.70 10.20
N THR A 821 -0.11 35.54 11.21
CA THR A 821 -1.48 35.90 11.62
C THR A 821 -2.04 36.97 10.70
N ILE A 822 -3.09 36.64 9.96
CA ILE A 822 -3.77 37.57 9.02
C ILE A 822 -5.02 38.22 9.63
N ALA A 823 -5.51 37.66 10.75
CA ALA A 823 -6.56 38.24 11.57
C ALA A 823 -6.35 37.86 13.04
N VAL A 824 -6.28 38.84 13.94
CA VAL A 824 -6.17 38.59 15.39
C VAL A 824 -7.45 38.07 16.07
N GLY A 825 -8.54 37.93 15.31
CA GLY A 825 -9.83 37.46 15.80
C GLY A 825 -10.73 38.59 16.33
N VAL A 826 -12.02 38.27 16.43
CA VAL A 826 -13.09 39.25 16.75
C VAL A 826 -13.86 38.89 18.02
N GLY A 827 -13.29 38.02 18.85
CA GLY A 827 -13.87 37.55 20.11
C GLY A 827 -15.06 36.60 19.94
N ALA A 828 -15.22 36.01 18.76
CA ALA A 828 -16.19 34.95 18.50
C ALA A 828 -15.53 33.56 18.70
N ALA A 829 -16.33 32.51 18.82
CA ALA A 829 -15.79 31.15 18.80
C ALA A 829 -15.29 30.82 17.39
N GLY A 830 -14.10 30.21 17.27
CA GLY A 830 -13.54 29.80 15.97
C GLY A 830 -14.48 28.93 15.12
N SER A 831 -15.31 28.10 15.77
CA SER A 831 -16.34 27.27 15.13
C SER A 831 -17.45 28.07 14.43
N SER A 832 -17.63 29.35 14.76
CA SER A 832 -18.60 30.26 14.15
C SER A 832 -18.07 31.01 12.92
N VAL A 833 -16.76 30.96 12.66
CA VAL A 833 -16.12 31.65 11.55
C VAL A 833 -16.42 30.93 10.23
N ARG A 834 -16.64 31.66 9.15
CA ARG A 834 -16.75 31.16 7.76
C ARG A 834 -15.96 32.11 6.85
N PHE A 835 -15.60 31.60 5.67
CA PHE A 835 -14.93 32.36 4.62
C PHE A 835 -15.73 32.19 3.33
N ALA A 836 -16.11 33.30 2.70
CA ALA A 836 -16.80 33.34 1.41
C ALA A 836 -16.70 34.75 0.81
N ASP A 837 -16.70 34.87 -0.51
CA ASP A 837 -16.69 36.16 -1.20
C ASP A 837 -18.09 36.79 -1.21
N LEU A 838 -18.33 37.84 -0.41
CA LEU A 838 -19.64 38.49 -0.31
C LEU A 838 -19.81 39.63 -1.33
N ASN A 839 -18.72 40.16 -1.88
CA ASN A 839 -18.73 41.38 -2.68
C ASN A 839 -18.37 41.13 -4.17
N GLY A 840 -17.95 39.93 -4.53
CA GLY A 840 -17.60 39.48 -5.88
C GLY A 840 -16.19 39.89 -6.32
N ASP A 841 -15.30 40.26 -5.40
CA ASP A 841 -13.92 40.68 -5.71
C ASP A 841 -12.90 39.53 -5.76
N ARG A 842 -13.37 38.30 -5.54
CA ARG A 842 -12.65 37.01 -5.50
C ARG A 842 -11.86 36.73 -4.24
N ARG A 843 -11.86 37.64 -3.27
CA ARG A 843 -11.20 37.38 -1.99
C ARG A 843 -12.24 36.91 -1.01
N ALA A 844 -11.91 35.86 -0.26
CA ALA A 844 -12.78 35.40 0.78
C ALA A 844 -12.87 36.43 1.90
N ASP A 845 -14.10 36.79 2.27
CA ASP A 845 -14.40 37.70 3.38
C ASP A 845 -14.51 36.93 4.70
N TYR A 846 -14.21 37.62 5.79
CA TYR A 846 -14.29 37.05 7.13
C TYR A 846 -15.72 37.17 7.66
N ILE A 847 -16.36 36.04 7.98
CA ILE A 847 -17.77 35.98 8.37
C ILE A 847 -17.93 35.31 9.74
N VAL A 848 -18.76 35.87 10.60
CA VAL A 848 -19.17 35.27 11.89
C VAL A 848 -20.66 35.01 11.88
N VAL A 849 -21.04 33.74 12.09
CA VAL A 849 -22.43 33.30 12.16
C VAL A 849 -22.85 33.08 13.61
N GLY A 850 -23.91 33.77 14.04
CA GLY A 850 -24.50 33.62 15.37
C GLY A 850 -25.40 32.38 15.49
N GLU A 851 -25.71 32.00 16.74
CA GLU A 851 -26.54 30.82 17.04
C GLU A 851 -27.93 30.85 16.40
N ASN A 852 -28.51 32.04 16.24
CA ASN A 852 -29.82 32.28 15.63
C ASN A 852 -29.75 32.57 14.12
N SER A 853 -28.62 32.26 13.47
CA SER A 853 -28.28 32.55 12.07
C SER A 853 -28.05 34.03 11.70
N SER A 854 -27.84 34.93 12.68
CA SER A 854 -27.38 36.30 12.39
C SER A 854 -25.96 36.31 11.83
N VAL A 855 -25.61 37.28 10.97
CA VAL A 855 -24.32 37.31 10.27
C VAL A 855 -23.61 38.65 10.47
N ARG A 856 -22.35 38.62 10.89
CA ARG A 856 -21.42 39.77 10.85
C ARG A 856 -20.28 39.51 9.87
N ALA A 857 -19.83 40.54 9.15
CA ALA A 857 -18.83 40.38 8.11
C ALA A 857 -17.78 41.51 8.09
N TRP A 858 -16.59 41.17 7.58
CA TRP A 858 -15.50 42.09 7.28
C TRP A 858 -14.97 41.80 5.87
N LEU A 859 -14.94 42.84 5.03
CA LEU A 859 -14.48 42.71 3.64
C LEU A 859 -12.94 42.66 3.56
N ASN A 860 -12.40 41.77 2.75
CA ASN A 860 -10.97 41.54 2.60
C ASN A 860 -10.29 42.52 1.61
N GLY A 861 -9.58 43.50 2.14
CA GLY A 861 -8.77 44.46 1.39
C GLY A 861 -7.38 43.96 0.95
N GLY A 862 -6.99 42.75 1.37
CA GLY A 862 -5.71 42.12 1.06
C GLY A 862 -4.59 42.41 2.08
N ALA A 863 -3.39 41.94 1.76
CA ALA A 863 -2.22 42.04 2.63
C ALA A 863 -1.87 43.49 3.00
N ASN A 864 -1.53 43.72 4.26
CA ASN A 864 -1.04 45.01 4.72
C ASN A 864 0.46 45.17 4.41
N PRO A 865 0.87 46.14 3.55
CA PRO A 865 2.28 46.35 3.22
C PRO A 865 3.17 46.72 4.42
N ALA A 866 2.59 47.17 5.53
CA ALA A 866 3.31 47.48 6.77
C ALA A 866 3.51 46.25 7.68
N GLY A 867 3.01 45.07 7.30
CA GLY A 867 2.98 43.86 8.13
C GLY A 867 1.82 43.85 9.14
N GLY A 868 1.52 42.66 9.68
CA GLY A 868 0.39 42.43 10.59
C GLY A 868 -0.89 41.99 9.87
N ASP A 869 -2.05 42.26 10.49
CA ASP A 869 -3.36 41.88 9.96
C ASP A 869 -3.57 42.35 8.52
N TYR A 870 -4.29 41.54 7.74
CA TYR A 870 -4.83 41.96 6.46
C TYR A 870 -5.84 43.10 6.66
N TYR A 871 -6.10 43.88 5.61
CA TYR A 871 -7.06 44.97 5.68
C TYR A 871 -8.50 44.46 5.75
N TRP A 872 -9.04 44.30 6.96
CA TRP A 872 -10.42 43.86 7.18
C TRP A 872 -11.38 45.06 7.36
N THR A 873 -12.25 45.32 6.39
CA THR A 873 -13.21 46.45 6.45
C THR A 873 -14.53 46.00 7.09
N PRO A 874 -14.86 46.43 8.32
CA PRO A 874 -16.06 45.98 9.03
C PRO A 874 -17.35 46.43 8.34
N GLN A 875 -18.28 45.49 8.12
CA GLN A 875 -19.63 45.78 7.57
C GLN A 875 -20.72 45.84 8.65
N GLY A 876 -20.42 45.37 9.87
CA GLY A 876 -21.42 45.25 10.93
C GLY A 876 -22.28 43.98 10.76
N THR A 877 -23.56 44.07 11.14
CA THR A 877 -24.52 42.96 10.96
C THR A 877 -25.14 43.06 9.57
N ILE A 878 -24.94 42.05 8.74
CA ILE A 878 -25.43 42.01 7.35
C ILE A 878 -26.69 41.15 7.19
N ALA A 879 -27.03 40.36 8.22
CA ALA A 879 -28.29 39.63 8.33
C ALA A 879 -28.68 39.48 9.81
N ILE A 880 -29.92 39.83 10.15
CA ILE A 880 -30.45 39.69 11.53
C ILE A 880 -30.77 38.25 11.95
N GLY A 881 -30.74 37.29 11.03
CA GLY A 881 -31.01 35.87 11.25
C GLY A 881 -32.46 35.47 10.97
N VAL A 882 -32.64 34.19 10.64
CA VAL A 882 -33.94 33.59 10.23
C VAL A 882 -34.47 32.57 11.24
N GLY A 883 -33.87 32.51 12.44
CA GLY A 883 -34.28 31.62 13.53
C GLY A 883 -33.81 30.16 13.39
N ALA A 884 -32.96 29.87 12.41
CA ALA A 884 -32.30 28.57 12.28
C ALA A 884 -31.02 28.52 13.13
N ALA A 885 -30.56 27.31 13.49
CA ALA A 885 -29.30 27.13 14.19
C ALA A 885 -28.13 27.60 13.31
N GLY A 886 -27.17 28.33 13.88
CA GLY A 886 -26.00 28.82 13.13
C GLY A 886 -25.20 27.70 12.43
N SER A 887 -25.21 26.48 12.98
CA SER A 887 -24.58 25.29 12.38
C SER A 887 -25.22 24.84 11.05
N SER A 888 -26.46 25.25 10.77
CA SER A 888 -27.19 24.96 9.52
C SER A 888 -26.88 25.93 8.37
N VAL A 889 -26.15 27.02 8.65
CA VAL A 889 -25.87 28.07 7.67
C VAL A 889 -24.66 27.68 6.79
N ARG A 890 -24.80 27.93 5.49
CA ARG A 890 -23.73 27.83 4.48
C ARG A 890 -23.72 29.10 3.62
N PHE A 891 -22.59 29.37 2.98
CA PHE A 891 -22.42 30.43 2.00
C PHE A 891 -21.80 29.83 0.74
N ALA A 892 -22.45 30.04 -0.40
CA ALA A 892 -21.98 29.58 -1.72
C ALA A 892 -22.71 30.36 -2.82
N ASP A 893 -22.10 30.54 -3.98
CA ASP A 893 -22.71 31.18 -5.15
C ASP A 893 -23.66 30.20 -5.86
N LEU A 894 -24.97 30.39 -5.73
CA LEU A 894 -25.96 29.49 -6.30
C LEU A 894 -26.39 29.88 -7.72
N ASP A 895 -26.28 31.16 -8.08
CA ASP A 895 -26.78 31.70 -9.35
C ASP A 895 -25.68 32.09 -10.36
N GLY A 896 -24.42 32.05 -9.95
CA GLY A 896 -23.24 32.27 -10.77
C GLY A 896 -22.86 33.76 -10.89
N ASP A 897 -23.36 34.63 -10.01
CA ASP A 897 -23.07 36.06 -10.03
C ASP A 897 -21.76 36.46 -9.30
N ARG A 898 -21.07 35.47 -8.71
CA ARG A 898 -19.84 35.51 -7.92
C ARG A 898 -19.98 36.02 -6.49
N ARG A 899 -21.20 36.30 -6.03
CA ARG A 899 -21.43 36.69 -4.64
C ARG A 899 -22.00 35.51 -3.90
N ALA A 900 -21.45 35.23 -2.73
CA ALA A 900 -21.94 34.13 -1.92
C ALA A 900 -23.36 34.42 -1.40
N ASP A 901 -24.24 33.45 -1.61
CA ASP A 901 -25.63 33.48 -1.17
C ASP A 901 -25.80 32.91 0.23
N PHE A 902 -26.89 33.30 0.90
CA PHE A 902 -27.19 32.81 2.25
C PHE A 902 -28.07 31.57 2.18
N ILE A 903 -27.58 30.45 2.73
CA ILE A 903 -28.20 29.12 2.62
C ILE A 903 -28.47 28.53 4.00
N VAL A 904 -29.65 27.95 4.19
CA VAL A 904 -30.03 27.19 5.39
C VAL A 904 -30.40 25.76 5.00
N VAL A 905 -29.71 24.79 5.62
CA VAL A 905 -29.92 23.35 5.40
C VAL A 905 -30.70 22.74 6.57
N GLY A 906 -31.81 22.05 6.29
CA GLY A 906 -32.59 21.30 7.26
C GLY A 906 -31.98 19.93 7.62
N ASP A 907 -32.41 19.35 8.73
CA ASP A 907 -31.91 18.05 9.22
C ASP A 907 -32.14 16.90 8.23
N ASP A 908 -33.17 17.01 7.40
CA ASP A 908 -33.55 16.07 6.34
C ASP A 908 -32.90 16.37 4.98
N SER A 909 -31.90 17.26 4.96
CA SER A 909 -31.20 17.81 3.79
C SER A 909 -32.04 18.73 2.88
N SER A 910 -33.20 19.22 3.34
CA SER A 910 -33.94 20.29 2.64
C SER A 910 -33.16 21.62 2.65
N VAL A 911 -33.36 22.48 1.64
CA VAL A 911 -32.56 23.71 1.46
C VAL A 911 -33.46 24.91 1.24
N ARG A 912 -33.23 25.99 2.02
CA ARG A 912 -33.78 27.34 1.79
C ARG A 912 -32.65 28.33 1.49
N ALA A 913 -32.88 29.26 0.56
CA ALA A 913 -31.85 30.19 0.08
C ALA A 913 -32.35 31.62 -0.09
N TRP A 914 -31.40 32.56 -0.02
CA TRP A 914 -31.57 33.98 -0.30
C TRP A 914 -30.40 34.48 -1.15
N LEU A 915 -30.70 35.06 -2.32
CA LEU A 915 -29.67 35.58 -3.22
C LEU A 915 -29.10 36.91 -2.73
N ASN A 916 -27.79 37.08 -2.86
CA ASN A 916 -27.08 38.29 -2.41
C ASN A 916 -27.20 39.43 -3.44
N GLY A 917 -28.01 40.45 -3.13
CA GLY A 917 -28.15 41.67 -3.92
C GLY A 917 -27.08 42.74 -3.65
N GLY A 918 -26.20 42.52 -2.66
CA GLY A 918 -25.13 43.44 -2.26
C GLY A 918 -25.50 44.36 -1.09
N ALA A 919 -24.53 45.22 -0.73
CA ALA A 919 -24.66 46.13 0.40
C ALA A 919 -25.79 47.15 0.20
N ASN A 920 -26.57 47.40 1.25
CA ASN A 920 -27.63 48.39 1.24
C ASN A 920 -27.05 49.81 1.39
N PRO A 921 -27.21 50.71 0.40
CA PRO A 921 -26.69 52.09 0.47
C PRO A 921 -27.29 52.92 1.61
N ALA A 922 -28.45 52.52 2.15
CA ALA A 922 -29.10 53.17 3.29
C ALA A 922 -28.60 52.68 4.66
N GLY A 923 -27.70 51.69 4.70
CA GLY A 923 -27.24 50.99 5.91
C GLY A 923 -28.21 49.90 6.39
N GLY A 924 -27.71 48.94 7.16
CA GLY A 924 -28.47 47.78 7.66
C GLY A 924 -28.17 46.48 6.89
N ASP A 925 -29.11 45.54 6.89
CA ASP A 925 -28.96 44.24 6.22
C ASP A 925 -28.63 44.39 4.72
N TYR A 926 -27.83 43.46 4.20
CA TYR A 926 -27.65 43.30 2.76
C TYR A 926 -28.98 43.00 2.09
N TYR A 927 -29.08 43.28 0.78
CA TYR A 927 -30.27 42.95 0.01
C TYR A 927 -30.37 41.44 -0.23
N TRP A 928 -31.01 40.72 0.69
CA TRP A 928 -31.24 39.27 0.56
C TRP A 928 -32.57 38.98 -0.17
N ILE A 929 -32.50 38.42 -1.39
CA ILE A 929 -33.67 38.12 -2.22
C ILE A 929 -34.16 36.69 -1.93
N PRO A 930 -35.32 36.50 -1.27
CA PRO A 930 -35.77 35.17 -0.85
C PRO A 930 -36.16 34.28 -2.03
N GLN A 931 -35.70 33.03 -2.03
CA GLN A 931 -36.02 32.01 -3.04
C GLN A 931 -37.00 30.93 -2.53
N GLY A 932 -37.24 30.86 -1.22
CA GLY A 932 -38.04 29.81 -0.61
C GLY A 932 -37.25 28.50 -0.51
N THR A 933 -37.94 27.35 -0.65
CA THR A 933 -37.31 26.01 -0.62
C THR A 933 -36.83 25.64 -2.02
N ILE A 934 -35.52 25.43 -2.17
CA ILE A 934 -34.89 25.13 -3.46
C ILE A 934 -34.52 23.64 -3.61
N ALA A 935 -34.54 22.87 -2.52
CA ALA A 935 -34.41 21.41 -2.53
C ALA A 935 -35.27 20.79 -1.41
N GLY A 936 -36.01 19.73 -1.72
CA GLY A 936 -36.91 19.05 -0.78
C GLY A 936 -36.22 18.04 0.16
N GLY A 937 -34.91 17.88 0.04
CA GLY A 937 -34.13 16.87 0.77
C GLY A 937 -34.01 15.54 0.01
N VAL A 938 -32.91 14.84 0.27
CA VAL A 938 -32.55 13.54 -0.33
C VAL A 938 -32.48 12.41 0.71
N GLY A 939 -32.89 12.69 1.96
CA GLY A 939 -32.90 11.72 3.07
C GLY A 939 -31.56 11.52 3.76
N ALA A 940 -30.55 12.33 3.44
CA ALA A 940 -29.29 12.40 4.19
C ALA A 940 -29.40 13.37 5.38
N ALA A 941 -28.50 13.25 6.36
CA ALA A 941 -28.44 14.20 7.46
C ALA A 941 -27.97 15.58 6.95
N GLY A 942 -28.62 16.66 7.39
CA GLY A 942 -28.25 18.02 6.99
C GLY A 942 -26.78 18.39 7.27
N GLY A 943 -26.17 17.78 8.29
CA GLY A 943 -24.74 17.92 8.61
C GLY A 943 -23.78 17.38 7.54
N ASP A 944 -24.26 16.51 6.65
CA ASP A 944 -23.48 15.87 5.58
C ASP A 944 -23.51 16.68 4.27
N VAL A 945 -24.35 17.72 4.21
CA VAL A 945 -24.54 18.54 3.01
C VAL A 945 -23.43 19.59 2.90
N ARG A 946 -22.86 19.72 1.69
CA ARG A 946 -21.90 20.74 1.27
C ARG A 946 -22.36 21.38 -0.03
N PHE A 947 -21.81 22.56 -0.33
CA PHE A 947 -22.00 23.26 -1.60
C PHE A 947 -20.63 23.63 -2.15
N ALA A 948 -20.33 23.19 -3.37
CA ALA A 948 -19.08 23.45 -4.09
C ALA A 948 -19.31 23.24 -5.59
N ASP A 949 -18.59 23.97 -6.44
CA ASP A 949 -18.68 23.81 -7.90
C ASP A 949 -17.80 22.64 -8.35
N LEU A 950 -18.39 21.44 -8.44
CA LEU A 950 -17.68 20.24 -8.90
C LEU A 950 -17.71 20.11 -10.44
N THR A 951 -18.61 20.84 -11.11
CA THR A 951 -18.74 20.80 -12.57
C THR A 951 -17.85 21.82 -13.30
N GLY A 952 -17.46 22.88 -12.61
CA GLY A 952 -16.73 24.03 -13.15
C GLY A 952 -17.62 24.99 -13.96
N ASP A 953 -18.93 25.00 -13.70
CA ASP A 953 -19.89 25.83 -14.44
C ASP A 953 -20.13 27.22 -13.80
N GLY A 954 -19.49 27.48 -12.67
CA GLY A 954 -19.57 28.71 -11.90
C GLY A 954 -20.67 28.73 -10.86
N ARG A 955 -21.44 27.64 -10.69
CA ARG A 955 -22.50 27.54 -9.68
C ARG A 955 -22.18 26.43 -8.70
N ALA A 956 -22.48 26.66 -7.43
CA ALA A 956 -22.29 25.66 -6.41
C ALA A 956 -23.29 24.51 -6.58
N ASP A 957 -22.76 23.29 -6.63
CA ASP A 957 -23.53 22.05 -6.69
C ASP A 957 -23.97 21.58 -5.30
N PHE A 958 -25.02 20.76 -5.25
CA PHE A 958 -25.49 20.15 -4.01
C PHE A 958 -24.77 18.82 -3.81
N VAL A 959 -24.06 18.71 -2.68
CA VAL A 959 -23.16 17.59 -2.39
C VAL A 959 -23.54 16.93 -1.08
N VAL A 960 -23.61 15.59 -1.06
CA VAL A 960 -23.76 14.79 0.16
C VAL A 960 -22.50 13.98 0.40
N VAL A 961 -21.83 14.22 1.52
CA VAL A 961 -20.65 13.45 1.95
C VAL A 961 -21.07 12.38 2.95
N ARG A 962 -20.98 11.12 2.54
CA ARG A 962 -21.32 9.96 3.38
C ARG A 962 -20.30 9.77 4.51
N SER A 963 -20.67 8.94 5.48
CA SER A 963 -19.84 8.63 6.65
C SER A 963 -18.49 7.98 6.30
N ASN A 964 -18.41 7.28 5.16
CA ASN A 964 -17.18 6.70 4.62
C ASN A 964 -16.44 7.64 3.67
N SER A 965 -16.81 8.93 3.67
CA SER A 965 -16.31 9.99 2.79
C SER A 965 -16.67 9.87 1.30
N ALA A 966 -17.57 8.97 0.93
CA ALA A 966 -18.11 8.93 -0.44
C ALA A 966 -18.99 10.15 -0.73
N VAL A 967 -19.06 10.57 -1.99
CA VAL A 967 -19.73 11.82 -2.38
C VAL A 967 -20.81 11.53 -3.42
N ASP A 968 -22.04 11.93 -3.13
CA ASP A 968 -23.12 12.03 -4.12
C ASP A 968 -23.28 13.48 -4.57
N LEU A 969 -23.46 13.66 -5.87
CA LEU A 969 -23.55 14.97 -6.51
C LEU A 969 -24.89 15.18 -7.21
N TRP A 970 -25.45 16.38 -7.04
CA TRP A 970 -26.53 16.93 -7.85
C TRP A 970 -26.07 18.25 -8.47
N ALA A 971 -25.89 18.25 -9.79
CA ALA A 971 -25.43 19.41 -10.53
C ALA A 971 -26.49 20.52 -10.56
N ASN A 972 -26.08 21.76 -10.25
CA ASN A 972 -26.97 22.92 -10.17
C ASN A 972 -27.26 23.49 -11.57
N GLY A 973 -28.51 23.36 -12.04
CA GLY A 973 -28.92 23.95 -13.33
C GLY A 973 -29.42 25.40 -13.22
N GLY A 974 -29.52 25.95 -12.01
CA GLY A 974 -30.11 27.25 -11.72
C GLY A 974 -31.65 27.28 -11.79
N PRO A 975 -32.26 28.47 -11.71
CA PRO A 975 -33.71 28.63 -11.76
C PRO A 975 -34.25 28.46 -13.20
N LYS A 976 -35.16 27.50 -13.41
CA LYS A 976 -35.88 27.30 -14.68
C LYS A 976 -37.38 27.51 -14.46
N THR A 977 -37.96 28.49 -15.15
CA THR A 977 -39.40 28.83 -15.07
C THR A 977 -39.92 29.08 -13.64
N GLY A 978 -39.07 29.53 -12.71
CA GLY A 978 -39.44 29.83 -11.32
C GLY A 978 -39.20 28.70 -10.30
N GLU A 979 -38.67 27.55 -10.72
CA GLU A 979 -38.28 26.44 -9.84
C GLU A 979 -36.78 26.12 -9.99
N TRP A 980 -36.13 25.67 -8.92
CA TRP A 980 -34.71 25.31 -8.93
C TRP A 980 -34.50 23.92 -9.53
N TYR A 981 -33.52 23.77 -10.42
CA TYR A 981 -33.27 22.50 -11.10
C TYR A 981 -31.96 21.84 -10.65
N TRP A 982 -32.05 20.58 -10.23
CA TRP A 982 -30.92 19.76 -9.76
C TRP A 982 -30.83 18.48 -10.60
N THR A 983 -29.66 18.20 -11.20
CA THR A 983 -29.45 16.98 -11.99
C THR A 983 -28.62 15.96 -11.23
N PRO A 984 -29.17 14.80 -10.84
CA PRO A 984 -28.41 13.78 -10.13
C PRO A 984 -27.28 13.21 -11.00
N GLN A 985 -26.06 13.18 -10.45
CA GLN A 985 -24.88 12.59 -11.08
C GLN A 985 -24.49 11.25 -10.45
N GLY A 986 -25.13 10.88 -9.33
CA GLY A 986 -24.81 9.68 -8.56
C GLY A 986 -23.58 9.86 -7.68
N THR A 987 -22.96 8.74 -7.30
CA THR A 987 -21.71 8.75 -6.52
C THR A 987 -20.55 9.17 -7.42
N VAL A 988 -19.98 10.36 -7.18
CA VAL A 988 -18.85 10.93 -7.95
C VAL A 988 -17.50 10.72 -7.28
N ALA A 989 -17.50 10.36 -6.00
CA ALA A 989 -16.30 9.98 -5.27
C ALA A 989 -16.62 8.79 -4.36
N SER A 990 -15.81 7.73 -4.42
CA SER A 990 -16.00 6.52 -3.60
C SER A 990 -15.66 6.72 -2.12
N GLY A 991 -14.96 7.80 -1.79
CA GLY A 991 -14.49 8.12 -0.45
C GLY A 991 -13.22 7.38 -0.07
N VAL A 992 -12.48 7.97 0.87
CA VAL A 992 -11.17 7.54 1.38
C VAL A 992 -11.26 6.85 2.75
N LEU A 993 -12.46 6.39 3.11
CA LEU A 993 -12.80 5.68 4.35
C LEU A 993 -12.47 6.44 5.65
N VAL A 994 -12.50 7.77 5.59
CA VAL A 994 -12.46 8.62 6.78
C VAL A 994 -13.85 9.18 7.08
N ALA A 995 -14.03 9.75 8.28
CA ALA A 995 -15.28 10.41 8.63
C ALA A 995 -15.55 11.59 7.69
N GLY A 996 -16.77 11.70 7.16
CA GLY A 996 -17.15 12.71 6.17
C GLY A 996 -16.88 14.17 6.57
N HIS A 997 -16.82 14.48 7.88
CA HIS A 997 -16.47 15.82 8.37
C HIS A 997 -15.01 16.22 8.11
N ARG A 998 -14.13 15.26 7.77
CA ARG A 998 -12.75 15.50 7.34
C ARG A 998 -12.66 15.97 5.90
N ILE A 999 -13.74 15.88 5.13
CA ILE A 999 -13.74 16.22 3.72
C ILE A 999 -14.11 17.68 3.52
N GLN A 1000 -13.26 18.37 2.76
CA GLN A 1000 -13.49 19.72 2.24
C GLN A 1000 -13.42 19.71 0.71
N PHE A 1001 -14.03 20.74 0.11
CA PHE A 1001 -14.00 20.95 -1.33
C PHE A 1001 -13.49 22.36 -1.58
N ALA A 1002 -12.42 22.47 -2.36
CA ALA A 1002 -11.80 23.75 -2.71
C ALA A 1002 -10.93 23.56 -3.96
N ASP A 1003 -10.92 24.55 -4.85
CA ASP A 1003 -10.05 24.56 -6.04
C ASP A 1003 -8.61 24.90 -5.62
N ILE A 1004 -7.71 23.92 -5.63
CA ILE A 1004 -6.29 24.11 -5.25
C ILE A 1004 -5.38 24.29 -6.46
N ASN A 1005 -5.88 24.08 -7.68
CA ASN A 1005 -5.09 24.10 -8.92
C ASN A 1005 -5.51 25.23 -9.90
N ALA A 1006 -6.53 26.01 -9.55
CA ALA A 1006 -7.15 27.09 -10.31
C ALA A 1006 -7.82 26.66 -11.64
N ASP A 1007 -8.34 25.44 -11.73
CA ASP A 1007 -9.06 24.93 -12.91
C ASP A 1007 -10.58 25.22 -12.90
N ALA A 1008 -11.05 25.92 -11.87
CA ALA A 1008 -12.44 26.27 -11.57
C ALA A 1008 -13.31 25.12 -11.05
N ARG A 1009 -12.75 23.94 -10.80
CA ARG A 1009 -13.45 22.81 -10.18
C ARG A 1009 -12.95 22.62 -8.76
N ALA A 1010 -13.87 22.34 -7.86
CA ALA A 1010 -13.49 22.05 -6.49
C ALA A 1010 -12.81 20.68 -6.39
N ASP A 1011 -11.64 20.67 -5.78
CA ASP A 1011 -10.85 19.46 -5.49
C ASP A 1011 -11.33 18.77 -4.22
N TYR A 1012 -11.11 17.46 -4.10
CA TYR A 1012 -11.49 16.67 -2.94
C TYR A 1012 -10.31 16.70 -1.96
N LEU A 1013 -10.54 17.23 -0.76
CA LEU A 1013 -9.52 17.40 0.26
C LEU A 1013 -9.89 16.60 1.50
N GLU A 1014 -9.01 15.67 1.90
CA GLU A 1014 -9.08 14.99 3.19
C GLU A 1014 -8.16 15.70 4.18
N VAL A 1015 -8.72 16.26 5.23
CA VAL A 1015 -8.00 17.05 6.22
C VAL A 1015 -7.99 16.32 7.56
N ASP A 1016 -6.80 16.03 8.06
CA ASP A 1016 -6.64 15.50 9.41
C ASP A 1016 -6.98 16.59 10.44
N PRO A 1017 -7.99 16.39 11.29
CA PRO A 1017 -8.43 17.42 12.22
C PRO A 1017 -7.41 17.68 13.34
N THR A 1018 -6.44 16.78 13.53
CA THR A 1018 -5.44 16.84 14.60
C THR A 1018 -4.14 17.45 14.13
N THR A 1019 -3.74 17.23 12.89
CA THR A 1019 -2.46 17.77 12.39
C THR A 1019 -2.67 18.90 11.41
N GLY A 1020 -3.85 18.97 10.80
CA GLY A 1020 -4.10 19.79 9.63
C GLY A 1020 -3.44 19.23 8.36
N ALA A 1021 -2.79 18.07 8.44
CA ALA A 1021 -2.25 17.41 7.26
C ALA A 1021 -3.39 17.15 6.27
N THR A 1022 -3.17 17.51 5.02
CA THR A 1022 -4.18 17.47 3.97
C THR A 1022 -3.70 16.60 2.82
N GLN A 1023 -4.51 15.59 2.48
CA GLN A 1023 -4.39 14.86 1.24
C GLN A 1023 -5.38 15.43 0.22
N ALA A 1024 -4.97 15.54 -1.04
CA ALA A 1024 -5.83 16.08 -2.09
C ALA A 1024 -5.95 15.14 -3.28
N TRP A 1025 -7.09 15.25 -3.96
CA TRP A 1025 -7.34 14.65 -5.25
C TRP A 1025 -7.94 15.72 -6.18
N LEU A 1026 -7.30 15.97 -7.32
CA LEU A 1026 -7.71 17.00 -8.27
C LEU A 1026 -8.89 16.56 -9.12
N ASN A 1027 -9.88 17.45 -9.32
CA ASN A 1027 -11.07 17.17 -10.11
C ASN A 1027 -10.85 17.35 -11.62
N MET A 1028 -10.57 16.24 -12.31
CA MET A 1028 -10.38 16.16 -13.76
C MET A 1028 -11.69 16.10 -14.57
N GLY A 1029 -12.87 16.00 -13.93
CA GLY A 1029 -14.19 16.02 -14.58
C GLY A 1029 -14.95 14.71 -14.60
#